data_AF-A0A317KW66-F1
#
_entry.id   AF-A0A317KW66-F1
#
_cell.length_a   1.000
_cell.length_b   1.000
_cell.length_c   1.000
_cell.angle_alpha   90.00
_cell.angle_beta   90.00
_cell.angle_gamma   90.00
#
_symmetry.space_group_name_H-M   'P 1'
#
loop_
_entity.id
_entity.type
_entity.pdbx_description
1 polymer ?
#
loop_
_entity_poly.entity_id
_entity_poly.type
_entity_poly.pdbx_seq_one_letter_code
_entity_poly.pdbx_strand_id
1 'polypeptide(L)'
;MKSFFPFLLCFVVCLTFFPVFQSNVFAAEEEELLAFPGAEGFGQYAKGGRGGEVYHVTSYDLKGPGTFHDALTTAGDTPRTIVFDIGGNITIPQIIVRNKANITIAGQTAPGDGVTIKGNNVRFIDSNNIIIRYMRFRLGKSISDDALYFEDSQNVIIDHSSFSWGTDENLSILSKNYENPESKNITVQWSIISEGLLTHSMGGLIEMNTITMHHNLYAHNNDRNPKTKGQIDFVNNVVYNWGGYPYVAGGESGTKGYGNVEGNYFIAGINSANPEYAVVRGNENYSLYLHNNRIDSNKNGVLDGTDTGTDMMEAERPSVIVEDRFAYPLTNVEEPEAAYEHVLDYAGSSLIRDRVDQKVIHDVRNQTGAIIGHEQDVGGFPDLDKGKALKDTDQDGMPDEWELAKGLDPNNPADRNGDKNGNGYTNLEVYLNELASSAFPEGYPMEPPVWDEDPFVPPVEEPDPEPEPDDEPLPLLEGTLAKNVIVHDNSGNGKENASKWSVEKNLQIGDLVAGDRDGYHFTSIPDTLLGVEWIRSAVNSRSASSDDLVSFYLAADTDVYVAHDSRVSPKPKWLSEHYENTGQTIVDDQPVTFELYKKNYTAGSHVVMGPNNNTKRMNYFVLLKPTAPDTEPPADIPADLKAEMNGEDVSLNWSAVSQAEQYLIYRASSKDPSFRAIATTEQPAYQDDTVELGVTYQYKISAINAGGESEHSDQAEIFFYDPNQPKPATPSGVTITETKSITVMLEWQQVENAISYSIYRSTDPNGEFTKVANSTTPSYMDKPVEASTTYYYKISTASTGGESALSEVVSTTTEEAIEIPKVPTGLTAGEITTSAFEINWEDVAEAESYNVYRKTNEDGDYRQISSTDESAYIDESVSISDTGYSYKITAVNEMGESNLSEAIAIKMPVPGTPTELRVTMIGNNFVGLAWKSNGGANQYNVYREADGEVEYLGYAKVDTFYDRTAEPNVTYTYYIKAANASGESETSNVVEVTTGYLTVLTNHMEEYVRTEDITGTAVSQLTNTLKQVKHHVERGSTNQAQKFLAKFSKQLDKAEGRENVSPLAYAYLTHYSEALKKQLKNL
;
A
#
# COMPACT_ATOMS: atom_id res chain seq x y z
N MET A 1 -48.84 -58.00 -5.76
CA MET A 1 -50.06 -58.54 -6.43
C MET A 1 -50.94 -57.37 -6.81
N LYS A 2 -51.57 -57.38 -8.00
CA LYS A 2 -52.91 -56.82 -8.37
C LYS A 2 -53.38 -55.48 -7.76
N SER A 3 -53.98 -54.51 -8.47
CA SER A 3 -54.29 -54.25 -9.90
C SER A 3 -55.11 -52.92 -9.95
N PHE A 4 -55.05 -52.03 -10.95
CA PHE A 4 -55.57 -52.19 -12.32
C PHE A 4 -55.13 -51.04 -13.29
N PHE A 5 -55.08 -51.35 -14.59
CA PHE A 5 -55.11 -50.45 -15.79
C PHE A 5 -56.55 -50.49 -16.40
N PRO A 6 -56.89 -50.08 -17.66
CA PRO A 6 -56.25 -49.22 -18.71
C PRO A 6 -57.12 -47.94 -18.95
N PHE A 7 -57.20 -47.15 -20.04
CA PHE A 7 -56.74 -47.04 -21.46
C PHE A 7 -56.39 -45.53 -21.69
N LEU A 8 -55.66 -44.98 -22.68
CA LEU A 8 -55.21 -45.29 -24.06
C LEU A 8 -56.22 -45.06 -25.24
N LEU A 9 -55.81 -44.13 -26.14
CA LEU A 9 -55.97 -44.11 -27.63
C LEU A 9 -56.87 -43.03 -28.30
N CYS A 10 -56.36 -42.48 -29.42
CA CYS A 10 -57.00 -41.63 -30.46
C CYS A 10 -57.45 -40.21 -30.03
N PHE A 11 -57.21 -39.14 -30.80
CA PHE A 11 -57.05 -39.00 -32.27
C PHE A 11 -55.92 -38.01 -32.66
N VAL A 12 -55.58 -37.93 -33.96
CA VAL A 12 -54.54 -37.02 -34.52
C VAL A 12 -55.19 -36.02 -35.49
N VAL A 13 -54.73 -34.75 -35.51
CA VAL A 13 -54.43 -33.89 -36.68
C VAL A 13 -54.38 -32.39 -36.29
N CYS A 14 -53.26 -31.75 -36.62
CA CYS A 14 -52.99 -30.30 -36.82
C CYS A 14 -53.72 -29.24 -35.96
N LEU A 15 -52.94 -28.51 -35.16
CA LEU A 15 -53.04 -27.05 -35.02
C LEU A 15 -51.65 -26.45 -34.76
N THR A 16 -51.38 -25.27 -35.32
CA THR A 16 -50.06 -24.61 -35.32
C THR A 16 -49.96 -23.47 -34.31
N PHE A 17 -48.83 -23.40 -33.61
CA PHE A 17 -48.24 -22.23 -32.93
C PHE A 17 -49.18 -21.10 -32.44
N PHE A 18 -49.43 -21.08 -31.13
CA PHE A 18 -49.57 -19.85 -30.33
C PHE A 18 -48.73 -20.02 -29.05
N PRO A 19 -48.18 -18.93 -28.47
CA PRO A 19 -47.17 -19.02 -27.41
C PRO A 19 -47.76 -19.38 -26.05
N VAL A 20 -46.94 -20.02 -25.20
CA VAL A 20 -47.25 -20.27 -23.79
C VAL A 20 -46.93 -19.00 -23.00
N PHE A 21 -47.96 -18.35 -22.44
CA PHE A 21 -47.76 -17.40 -21.36
C PHE A 21 -47.42 -18.18 -20.08
N GLN A 22 -46.14 -18.15 -19.67
CA GLN A 22 -45.80 -18.42 -18.28
C GLN A 22 -46.20 -17.21 -17.45
N SER A 23 -46.97 -17.44 -16.39
CA SER A 23 -47.24 -16.42 -15.37
C SER A 23 -46.02 -16.32 -14.46
N ASN A 24 -45.13 -15.36 -14.73
CA ASN A 24 -44.07 -15.01 -13.79
C ASN A 24 -44.73 -14.54 -12.49
N VAL A 25 -44.53 -15.30 -11.42
CA VAL A 25 -44.69 -14.79 -10.06
C VAL A 25 -43.41 -14.02 -9.77
N PHE A 26 -43.48 -12.69 -9.83
CA PHE A 26 -42.44 -11.88 -9.20
C PHE A 26 -42.46 -12.20 -7.71
N ALA A 27 -41.32 -12.63 -7.18
CA ALA A 27 -41.03 -12.38 -5.78
C ALA A 27 -40.90 -10.86 -5.63
N ALA A 28 -41.48 -10.29 -4.56
CA ALA A 28 -41.02 -9.01 -4.09
C ALA A 28 -39.70 -9.26 -3.36
N GLU A 29 -38.71 -8.39 -3.57
CA GLU A 29 -37.54 -8.34 -2.69
C GLU A 29 -37.99 -7.82 -1.31
N GLU A 30 -37.43 -8.38 -0.25
CA GLU A 30 -37.53 -7.79 1.08
C GLU A 30 -36.48 -6.70 1.16
N GLU A 31 -36.94 -5.45 1.25
CA GLU A 31 -36.13 -4.24 1.40
C GLU A 31 -35.29 -4.34 2.68
N GLU A 32 -33.95 -4.26 2.57
CA GLU A 32 -33.07 -4.58 3.70
C GLU A 32 -33.07 -3.44 4.74
N LEU A 33 -33.37 -3.78 6.00
CA LEU A 33 -33.53 -2.78 7.06
C LEU A 33 -32.18 -2.22 7.52
N LEU A 34 -32.00 -0.91 7.33
CA LEU A 34 -30.86 -0.11 7.81
C LEU A 34 -30.44 -0.44 9.26
N ALA A 35 -29.18 -0.21 9.58
CA ALA A 35 -28.61 -0.38 10.93
C ALA A 35 -29.36 0.49 11.96
N PHE A 36 -29.68 1.73 11.58
CA PHE A 36 -30.53 2.68 12.29
C PHE A 36 -30.97 3.79 11.31
N PRO A 37 -32.03 4.58 11.60
CA PRO A 37 -32.37 5.76 10.82
C PRO A 37 -31.22 6.78 10.85
N GLY A 38 -30.81 7.28 9.68
CA GLY A 38 -29.60 8.09 9.52
C GLY A 38 -28.29 7.30 9.42
N ALA A 39 -28.34 5.98 9.16
CA ALA A 39 -27.19 5.18 8.73
C ALA A 39 -27.06 5.26 7.20
N GLU A 40 -25.88 5.59 6.68
CA GLU A 40 -25.66 5.79 5.24
C GLU A 40 -24.40 5.12 4.71
N GLY A 41 -24.23 5.10 3.38
CA GLY A 41 -23.03 4.58 2.72
C GLY A 41 -22.85 3.06 2.84
N PHE A 42 -21.61 2.61 2.63
CA PHE A 42 -21.27 1.19 2.49
C PHE A 42 -21.58 0.31 3.72
N GLY A 43 -21.59 0.86 4.93
CA GLY A 43 -21.91 0.17 6.18
C GLY A 43 -23.40 0.18 6.59
N GLN A 44 -24.28 0.83 5.82
CA GLN A 44 -25.65 1.18 6.26
C GLN A 44 -26.54 -0.01 6.66
N TYR A 45 -26.27 -1.23 6.16
CA TYR A 45 -27.04 -2.44 6.48
C TYR A 45 -26.40 -3.34 7.56
N ALA A 46 -25.41 -2.84 8.30
CA ALA A 46 -24.78 -3.55 9.42
C ALA A 46 -25.81 -3.97 10.48
N LYS A 47 -25.94 -5.28 10.75
CA LYS A 47 -27.10 -5.82 11.50
C LYS A 47 -26.98 -5.72 13.03
N GLY A 48 -25.77 -5.57 13.56
CA GLY A 48 -25.51 -5.42 14.99
C GLY A 48 -26.17 -6.50 15.86
N GLY A 49 -26.55 -6.11 17.09
CA GLY A 49 -27.21 -6.97 18.08
C GLY A 49 -28.73 -7.18 17.88
N ARG A 50 -29.28 -6.85 16.70
CA ARG A 50 -30.73 -6.88 16.39
C ARG A 50 -31.37 -8.23 16.75
N GLY A 51 -32.48 -8.20 17.49
CA GLY A 51 -33.21 -9.39 17.95
C GLY A 51 -32.48 -10.27 18.97
N GLY A 52 -31.41 -9.75 19.59
CA GLY A 52 -30.43 -10.52 20.33
C GLY A 52 -30.65 -10.68 21.84
N GLU A 53 -29.55 -10.96 22.54
CA GLU A 53 -29.37 -10.78 23.98
C GLU A 53 -28.85 -9.37 24.30
N VAL A 54 -29.03 -8.93 25.56
CA VAL A 54 -28.48 -7.66 26.05
C VAL A 54 -27.45 -7.92 27.13
N TYR A 55 -26.35 -7.18 27.08
CA TYR A 55 -25.27 -7.27 28.06
C TYR A 55 -25.04 -5.89 28.70
N HIS A 56 -25.24 -5.82 30.00
CA HIS A 56 -25.03 -4.60 30.79
C HIS A 56 -23.57 -4.50 31.26
N VAL A 57 -22.91 -3.40 30.89
CA VAL A 57 -21.62 -2.99 31.47
C VAL A 57 -21.92 -2.27 32.79
N THR A 58 -21.48 -2.88 33.90
CA THR A 58 -21.80 -2.50 35.27
C THR A 58 -20.56 -2.32 36.17
N SER A 59 -19.36 -2.74 35.72
CA SER A 59 -18.11 -2.62 36.49
C SER A 59 -16.99 -1.91 35.72
N TYR A 60 -16.17 -1.17 36.48
CA TYR A 60 -14.91 -0.55 36.07
C TYR A 60 -13.70 -1.49 36.19
N ASP A 61 -13.91 -2.76 36.58
CA ASP A 61 -12.85 -3.77 36.65
C ASP A 61 -12.29 -4.11 35.24
N LEU A 62 -11.03 -4.56 35.19
CA LEU A 62 -10.35 -4.81 33.91
C LEU A 62 -10.90 -6.00 33.11
N LYS A 63 -11.44 -7.03 33.78
CA LYS A 63 -11.97 -8.28 33.20
C LYS A 63 -13.00 -8.93 34.13
N GLY A 64 -13.89 -9.74 33.57
CA GLY A 64 -14.90 -10.53 34.29
C GLY A 64 -16.32 -9.98 34.13
N PRO A 65 -17.35 -10.69 34.65
CA PRO A 65 -18.75 -10.36 34.40
C PRO A 65 -19.10 -8.90 34.75
N GLY A 66 -19.83 -8.23 33.86
CA GLY A 66 -20.19 -6.82 33.97
C GLY A 66 -19.12 -5.84 33.47
N THR A 67 -17.96 -6.30 32.99
CA THR A 67 -16.92 -5.42 32.41
C THR A 67 -17.05 -5.31 30.89
N PHE A 68 -16.63 -4.20 30.30
CA PHE A 68 -16.62 -4.01 28.83
C PHE A 68 -15.73 -5.04 28.11
N HIS A 69 -14.63 -5.47 28.72
CA HIS A 69 -13.83 -6.60 28.23
C HIS A 69 -14.67 -7.87 28.09
N ASP A 70 -15.43 -8.22 29.12
CA ASP A 70 -16.24 -9.44 29.16
C ASP A 70 -17.46 -9.35 28.23
N ALA A 71 -18.07 -8.17 28.10
CA ALA A 71 -19.15 -7.88 27.15
C ALA A 71 -18.78 -8.23 25.71
N LEU A 72 -17.55 -7.89 25.28
CA LEU A 72 -17.02 -8.20 23.96
C LEU A 72 -16.44 -9.63 23.87
N THR A 73 -15.61 -10.05 24.83
CA THR A 73 -14.88 -11.33 24.71
C THR A 73 -15.74 -12.56 24.96
N THR A 74 -16.91 -12.42 25.60
CA THR A 74 -17.88 -13.52 25.81
C THR A 74 -19.03 -13.54 24.80
N ALA A 75 -19.02 -12.70 23.76
CA ALA A 75 -20.04 -12.71 22.71
C ALA A 75 -20.07 -14.09 22.02
N GLY A 76 -21.27 -14.67 21.89
CA GLY A 76 -21.51 -15.96 21.23
C GLY A 76 -21.98 -15.81 19.79
N ASP A 77 -22.69 -16.82 19.29
CA ASP A 77 -23.36 -16.79 17.98
C ASP A 77 -24.73 -16.08 18.05
N THR A 78 -25.22 -15.79 19.26
CA THR A 78 -26.43 -14.99 19.50
C THR A 78 -26.07 -13.50 19.34
N PRO A 79 -26.81 -12.71 18.55
CA PRO A 79 -26.60 -11.27 18.45
C PRO A 79 -26.62 -10.61 19.83
N ARG A 80 -25.77 -9.61 20.07
CA ARG A 80 -25.62 -8.96 21.37
C ARG A 80 -25.63 -7.45 21.28
N THR A 81 -26.54 -6.80 22.00
CA THR A 81 -26.50 -5.35 22.25
C THR A 81 -25.85 -5.09 23.61
N ILE A 82 -24.79 -4.29 23.61
CA ILE A 82 -24.02 -3.91 24.80
C ILE A 82 -24.49 -2.52 25.24
N VAL A 83 -25.01 -2.43 26.46
CA VAL A 83 -25.53 -1.21 27.09
C VAL A 83 -24.73 -0.88 28.36
N PHE A 84 -24.81 0.36 28.84
CA PHE A 84 -23.94 0.88 29.90
C PHE A 84 -24.74 1.41 31.11
N ASP A 85 -24.69 0.69 32.24
CA ASP A 85 -25.25 1.14 33.52
C ASP A 85 -24.33 2.16 34.23
N ILE A 86 -23.12 2.38 33.70
CA ILE A 86 -22.07 3.22 34.28
C ILE A 86 -21.44 4.17 33.25
N GLY A 87 -21.32 5.44 33.64
CA GLY A 87 -20.63 6.47 32.86
C GLY A 87 -19.15 6.63 33.17
N GLY A 88 -18.51 7.50 32.41
CA GLY A 88 -17.16 8.01 32.60
C GLY A 88 -16.04 7.12 32.06
N ASN A 89 -14.85 7.28 32.63
CA ASN A 89 -13.64 6.57 32.19
C ASN A 89 -13.67 5.08 32.57
N ILE A 90 -13.73 4.20 31.57
CA ILE A 90 -13.53 2.75 31.72
C ILE A 90 -12.11 2.42 31.28
N THR A 91 -11.31 1.85 32.19
CA THR A 91 -9.93 1.43 31.88
C THR A 91 -9.95 -0.02 31.41
N ILE A 92 -9.30 -0.33 30.29
CA ILE A 92 -9.25 -1.68 29.71
C ILE A 92 -7.81 -2.20 29.57
N PRO A 93 -7.60 -3.53 29.63
CA PRO A 93 -6.47 -4.16 28.97
C PRO A 93 -6.72 -4.22 27.45
N GLN A 94 -5.74 -4.65 26.64
CA GLN A 94 -6.00 -4.92 25.22
C GLN A 94 -7.15 -5.92 25.06
N ILE A 95 -8.11 -5.58 24.19
CA ILE A 95 -9.24 -6.44 23.81
C ILE A 95 -9.08 -6.81 22.34
N ILE A 96 -8.90 -8.11 22.04
CA ILE A 96 -8.94 -8.62 20.68
C ILE A 96 -10.26 -9.38 20.50
N VAL A 97 -11.15 -8.82 19.69
CA VAL A 97 -12.41 -9.41 19.27
C VAL A 97 -12.15 -10.11 17.94
N ARG A 98 -12.02 -11.44 17.96
CA ARG A 98 -11.69 -12.24 16.77
C ARG A 98 -12.78 -13.25 16.44
N ASN A 99 -13.14 -13.38 15.16
CA ASN A 99 -14.21 -14.27 14.67
C ASN A 99 -15.53 -14.06 15.43
N LYS A 100 -16.01 -12.81 15.52
CA LYS A 100 -17.28 -12.45 16.16
C LYS A 100 -18.18 -11.71 15.19
N ALA A 101 -19.49 -11.81 15.41
CA ALA A 101 -20.44 -11.08 14.60
C ALA A 101 -21.67 -10.63 15.40
N ASN A 102 -22.44 -9.72 14.79
CA ASN A 102 -23.76 -9.29 15.26
C ASN A 102 -23.69 -8.61 16.65
N ILE A 103 -22.88 -7.55 16.77
CA ILE A 103 -22.65 -6.81 18.02
C ILE A 103 -23.03 -5.34 17.84
N THR A 104 -23.87 -4.80 18.73
CA THR A 104 -24.09 -3.35 18.88
C THR A 104 -23.43 -2.87 20.16
N ILE A 105 -22.65 -1.79 20.09
CA ILE A 105 -22.13 -1.05 21.25
C ILE A 105 -22.88 0.28 21.34
N ALA A 106 -23.81 0.39 22.28
CA ALA A 106 -24.74 1.51 22.39
C ALA A 106 -24.29 2.52 23.47
N GLY A 107 -23.26 3.31 23.16
CA GLY A 107 -22.70 4.31 24.09
C GLY A 107 -23.70 5.35 24.58
N GLN A 108 -24.77 5.63 23.82
CA GLN A 108 -25.83 6.57 24.21
C GLN A 108 -26.66 6.11 25.42
N THR A 109 -26.57 4.83 25.82
CA THR A 109 -27.20 4.34 27.05
C THR A 109 -26.47 4.77 28.33
N ALA A 110 -25.22 5.22 28.22
CA ALA A 110 -24.38 5.54 29.37
C ALA A 110 -24.88 6.78 30.13
N PRO A 111 -25.03 6.72 31.47
CA PRO A 111 -25.39 7.88 32.28
C PRO A 111 -24.21 8.85 32.48
N GLY A 112 -24.50 10.10 32.86
CA GLY A 112 -23.46 11.12 33.07
C GLY A 112 -22.91 11.65 31.73
N ASP A 113 -21.60 11.88 31.63
CA ASP A 113 -20.97 12.47 30.43
C ASP A 113 -20.69 11.43 29.31
N GLY A 114 -21.46 10.34 29.25
CA GLY A 114 -21.21 9.19 28.39
C GLY A 114 -20.02 8.33 28.86
N VAL A 115 -19.42 7.54 27.95
CA VAL A 115 -18.31 6.61 28.26
C VAL A 115 -17.05 6.87 27.44
N THR A 116 -15.90 6.80 28.12
CA THR A 116 -14.57 6.88 27.49
C THR A 116 -13.75 5.64 27.84
N ILE A 117 -13.39 4.87 26.81
CA ILE A 117 -12.48 3.73 26.86
C ILE A 117 -11.04 4.23 26.85
N LYS A 118 -10.19 3.72 27.77
CA LYS A 118 -8.78 4.09 27.85
C LYS A 118 -7.85 2.99 28.38
N GLY A 119 -6.54 3.23 28.25
CA GLY A 119 -5.47 2.43 28.88
C GLY A 119 -4.92 1.31 28.01
N ASN A 120 -5.70 0.86 27.03
CA ASN A 120 -5.25 0.07 25.88
C ASN A 120 -6.32 0.13 24.78
N ASN A 121 -6.11 -0.57 23.67
CA ASN A 121 -6.99 -0.54 22.50
C ASN A 121 -7.98 -1.72 22.41
N VAL A 122 -8.90 -1.57 21.46
CA VAL A 122 -9.77 -2.64 20.98
C VAL A 122 -9.41 -2.94 19.53
N ARG A 123 -9.26 -4.23 19.20
CA ARG A 123 -9.01 -4.71 17.83
C ARG A 123 -10.13 -5.67 17.42
N PHE A 124 -10.89 -5.32 16.38
CA PHE A 124 -11.83 -6.22 15.71
C PHE A 124 -11.11 -6.90 14.54
N ILE A 125 -11.19 -8.23 14.49
CA ILE A 125 -10.46 -9.01 13.50
C ILE A 125 -11.30 -10.18 13.00
N ASP A 126 -11.35 -10.43 11.70
CA ASP A 126 -12.17 -11.50 11.11
C ASP A 126 -13.66 -11.38 11.55
N SER A 127 -14.20 -10.16 11.71
CA SER A 127 -15.44 -9.89 12.49
C SER A 127 -16.47 -9.03 11.74
N ASN A 128 -17.77 -9.32 11.91
CA ASN A 128 -18.81 -8.85 10.97
C ASN A 128 -20.10 -8.31 11.63
N ASN A 129 -20.90 -7.49 10.95
CA ASN A 129 -22.15 -6.91 11.51
C ASN A 129 -21.92 -6.21 12.86
N ILE A 130 -21.03 -5.19 12.87
CA ILE A 130 -20.66 -4.45 14.08
C ILE A 130 -21.22 -3.03 14.00
N ILE A 131 -21.98 -2.61 15.01
CA ILE A 131 -22.49 -1.24 15.17
C ILE A 131 -21.79 -0.62 16.40
N ILE A 132 -21.20 0.57 16.27
CA ILE A 132 -20.62 1.33 17.39
C ILE A 132 -21.18 2.75 17.36
N ARG A 133 -21.83 3.20 18.45
CA ARG A 133 -22.41 4.55 18.54
C ARG A 133 -22.04 5.26 19.84
N TYR A 134 -21.78 6.57 19.80
CA TYR A 134 -21.57 7.43 20.99
C TYR A 134 -20.47 6.98 21.95
N MET A 135 -19.41 6.35 21.42
CA MET A 135 -18.26 5.89 22.19
C MET A 135 -17.09 6.86 22.07
N ARG A 136 -16.25 6.97 23.11
CA ARG A 136 -14.93 7.61 23.01
C ARG A 136 -13.81 6.61 23.24
N PHE A 137 -12.81 6.60 22.36
CA PHE A 137 -11.59 5.80 22.48
C PHE A 137 -10.40 6.75 22.60
N ARG A 138 -9.77 6.78 23.77
CA ARG A 138 -8.62 7.66 24.06
C ARG A 138 -7.45 6.82 24.60
N LEU A 139 -6.45 6.55 23.76
CA LEU A 139 -5.35 5.64 24.12
C LEU A 139 -4.37 6.28 25.11
N GLY A 140 -3.78 7.42 24.71
CA GLY A 140 -2.81 8.17 25.52
C GLY A 140 -1.39 7.62 25.44
N LYS A 141 -0.39 8.44 25.81
CA LYS A 141 1.04 8.23 25.48
C LYS A 141 1.72 7.00 26.12
N SER A 142 1.00 6.22 26.93
CA SER A 142 1.54 5.08 27.68
C SER A 142 1.62 3.77 26.89
N ILE A 143 0.98 3.69 25.73
CA ILE A 143 0.96 2.53 24.81
C ILE A 143 1.48 3.01 23.43
N SER A 144 1.98 2.11 22.60
CA SER A 144 2.39 2.37 21.21
C SER A 144 1.53 1.50 20.28
N ASP A 145 0.35 2.02 19.90
CA ASP A 145 -0.69 1.27 19.19
C ASP A 145 -1.78 2.23 18.64
N ASP A 146 -2.74 1.70 17.88
CA ASP A 146 -3.96 2.38 17.43
C ASP A 146 -4.96 2.59 18.59
N ALA A 147 -5.85 3.59 18.55
CA ALA A 147 -6.93 3.70 19.54
C ALA A 147 -8.13 2.75 19.28
N LEU A 148 -8.55 2.58 18.02
CA LEU A 148 -9.49 1.53 17.56
C LEU A 148 -9.02 0.99 16.19
N TYR A 149 -9.19 -0.32 15.98
CA TYR A 149 -8.61 -1.03 14.83
C TYR A 149 -9.53 -2.13 14.29
N PHE A 150 -9.65 -2.23 12.97
CA PHE A 150 -10.35 -3.29 12.22
C PHE A 150 -9.44 -3.98 11.19
N GLU A 151 -9.47 -5.30 11.13
CA GLU A 151 -8.76 -6.13 10.16
C GLU A 151 -9.67 -7.24 9.60
N ASP A 152 -9.73 -7.42 8.28
CA ASP A 152 -10.60 -8.39 7.58
C ASP A 152 -12.05 -8.46 8.13
N SER A 153 -12.73 -7.33 8.23
CA SER A 153 -14.00 -7.18 8.97
C SER A 153 -15.10 -6.51 8.14
N GLN A 154 -16.34 -7.04 8.17
CA GLN A 154 -17.36 -6.72 7.14
C GLN A 154 -18.71 -6.25 7.69
N ASN A 155 -19.37 -5.33 6.98
CA ASN A 155 -20.68 -4.78 7.36
C ASN A 155 -20.57 -4.11 8.75
N VAL A 156 -19.83 -3.01 8.81
CA VAL A 156 -19.51 -2.28 10.04
C VAL A 156 -20.01 -0.84 9.92
N ILE A 157 -20.59 -0.29 10.98
CA ILE A 157 -20.89 1.13 11.06
C ILE A 157 -20.42 1.72 12.39
N ILE A 158 -19.63 2.77 12.28
CA ILE A 158 -19.16 3.61 13.39
C ILE A 158 -19.84 4.95 13.23
N ASP A 159 -20.61 5.35 14.22
CA ASP A 159 -21.42 6.57 14.20
C ASP A 159 -21.17 7.38 15.47
N HIS A 160 -21.14 8.71 15.35
CA HIS A 160 -21.09 9.61 16.49
C HIS A 160 -20.02 9.25 17.54
N SER A 161 -18.80 8.91 17.12
CA SER A 161 -17.76 8.41 18.03
C SER A 161 -16.49 9.25 17.98
N SER A 162 -15.76 9.33 19.09
CA SER A 162 -14.57 10.20 19.22
C SER A 162 -13.28 9.37 19.43
N PHE A 163 -12.28 9.57 18.58
CA PHE A 163 -11.01 8.85 18.55
C PHE A 163 -9.86 9.84 18.77
N SER A 164 -9.04 9.64 19.80
CA SER A 164 -7.88 10.51 20.03
C SER A 164 -6.72 9.87 20.77
N TRP A 165 -5.58 10.54 20.68
CA TRP A 165 -4.36 10.21 21.41
C TRP A 165 -3.81 8.81 21.10
N GLY A 166 -4.11 8.29 19.90
CA GLY A 166 -3.36 7.21 19.28
C GLY A 166 -1.88 7.55 19.16
N THR A 167 -1.05 6.51 19.16
CA THR A 167 0.42 6.63 19.10
C THR A 167 1.01 5.92 17.88
N ASP A 168 0.20 5.09 17.22
CA ASP A 168 0.19 4.90 15.77
C ASP A 168 -1.00 5.73 15.21
N GLU A 169 -2.10 5.10 14.76
CA GLU A 169 -3.34 5.74 14.32
C GLU A 169 -4.36 6.04 15.43
N ASN A 170 -5.27 6.98 15.16
CA ASN A 170 -6.49 7.13 15.96
C ASN A 170 -7.57 6.09 15.57
N LEU A 171 -7.72 5.78 14.28
CA LEU A 171 -8.66 4.77 13.79
C LEU A 171 -8.13 4.09 12.50
N SER A 172 -7.94 2.77 12.52
CA SER A 172 -7.53 2.01 11.33
C SER A 172 -8.56 0.97 10.87
N ILE A 173 -8.65 0.81 9.55
CA ILE A 173 -9.41 -0.23 8.84
C ILE A 173 -8.47 -0.80 7.78
N LEU A 174 -8.17 -2.09 7.84
CA LEU A 174 -7.20 -2.78 6.98
C LEU A 174 -7.73 -4.14 6.50
N SER A 175 -7.08 -4.71 5.48
CA SER A 175 -7.15 -6.16 5.20
C SER A 175 -5.74 -6.78 5.27
N LYS A 176 -5.65 -8.09 5.53
CA LYS A 176 -4.36 -8.82 5.58
C LYS A 176 -3.74 -9.07 4.20
N ASN A 177 -4.58 -9.09 3.16
CA ASN A 177 -4.19 -9.39 1.77
C ASN A 177 -4.64 -8.24 0.86
N TYR A 178 -3.73 -7.74 0.02
CA TYR A 178 -4.00 -6.65 -0.91
C TYR A 178 -4.71 -7.12 -2.19
N GLU A 179 -4.49 -8.37 -2.61
CA GLU A 179 -5.03 -8.92 -3.88
C GLU A 179 -6.44 -9.51 -3.72
N ASN A 180 -6.77 -9.98 -2.52
CA ASN A 180 -8.14 -10.32 -2.11
C ASN A 180 -8.36 -9.77 -0.69
N PRO A 181 -8.70 -8.47 -0.57
CA PRO A 181 -9.00 -7.85 0.71
C PRO A 181 -10.37 -8.29 1.24
N GLU A 182 -10.49 -8.40 2.57
CA GLU A 182 -11.68 -8.90 3.24
C GLU A 182 -12.36 -7.90 4.19
N SER A 183 -11.76 -6.76 4.51
CA SER A 183 -12.55 -5.64 5.06
C SER A 183 -13.37 -5.02 3.93
N LYS A 184 -14.68 -4.84 4.11
CA LYS A 184 -15.62 -4.28 3.12
C LYS A 184 -16.97 -3.94 3.74
N ASN A 185 -17.75 -3.09 3.09
CA ASN A 185 -19.05 -2.61 3.56
C ASN A 185 -18.93 -1.91 4.92
N ILE A 186 -18.14 -0.84 4.99
CA ILE A 186 -17.87 -0.12 6.24
C ILE A 186 -18.26 1.35 6.09
N THR A 187 -18.95 1.91 7.09
CA THR A 187 -19.17 3.36 7.22
C THR A 187 -18.55 3.87 8.51
N VAL A 188 -17.79 4.97 8.43
CA VAL A 188 -17.50 5.86 9.57
C VAL A 188 -18.21 7.18 9.32
N GLN A 189 -19.15 7.53 10.18
CA GLN A 189 -19.98 8.71 10.03
C GLN A 189 -20.04 9.56 11.30
N TRP A 190 -20.23 10.88 11.11
CA TRP A 190 -20.46 11.84 12.19
C TRP A 190 -19.46 11.72 13.35
N SER A 191 -18.19 11.40 13.07
CA SER A 191 -17.20 11.03 14.10
C SER A 191 -16.00 12.01 14.14
N ILE A 192 -15.28 12.05 15.28
CA ILE A 192 -14.09 12.90 15.47
C ILE A 192 -12.84 12.01 15.51
N ILE A 193 -11.83 12.31 14.68
CA ILE A 193 -10.55 11.60 14.58
C ILE A 193 -9.42 12.62 14.79
N SER A 194 -8.97 12.80 16.03
CA SER A 194 -8.18 14.00 16.40
C SER A 194 -7.01 13.77 17.36
N GLU A 195 -6.04 14.68 17.34
CA GLU A 195 -4.91 14.71 18.29
C GLU A 195 -4.11 13.39 18.38
N GLY A 196 -3.77 12.77 17.24
CA GLY A 196 -2.74 11.71 17.21
C GLY A 196 -1.42 12.22 17.81
N LEU A 197 -0.67 11.40 18.55
CA LEU A 197 0.46 11.88 19.36
C LEU A 197 1.81 11.78 18.66
N LEU A 198 2.50 12.91 18.48
CA LEU A 198 3.87 12.96 17.94
C LEU A 198 4.83 12.00 18.69
N THR A 199 5.79 11.37 18.02
CA THR A 199 6.28 11.65 16.65
C THR A 199 5.57 10.92 15.52
N HIS A 200 4.64 9.99 15.79
CA HIS A 200 3.89 9.25 14.78
C HIS A 200 2.39 9.54 14.94
N SER A 201 2.04 10.80 14.63
CA SER A 201 0.68 11.34 14.84
C SER A 201 -0.18 11.06 13.61
N MET A 202 -0.94 9.98 13.61
CA MET A 202 -1.71 9.54 12.44
C MET A 202 -3.23 9.62 12.68
N GLY A 203 -3.98 10.08 11.68
CA GLY A 203 -5.44 10.05 11.72
C GLY A 203 -5.96 8.63 11.56
N GLY A 204 -5.75 8.02 10.39
CA GLY A 204 -6.16 6.66 10.11
C GLY A 204 -5.64 6.06 8.80
N LEU A 205 -5.26 4.78 8.84
CA LEU A 205 -5.11 3.93 7.66
C LEU A 205 -6.49 3.36 7.32
N ILE A 206 -7.06 3.76 6.19
CA ILE A 206 -8.39 3.37 5.72
C ILE A 206 -8.20 2.64 4.39
N GLU A 207 -7.77 1.38 4.46
CA GLU A 207 -7.31 0.63 3.32
C GLU A 207 -8.17 -0.61 3.00
N MET A 208 -8.61 -0.67 1.73
CA MET A 208 -9.10 -1.82 0.96
C MET A 208 -10.62 -2.08 0.96
N ASN A 209 -11.12 -2.50 -0.21
CA ASN A 209 -12.53 -2.50 -0.64
C ASN A 209 -13.31 -1.24 -0.24
N THR A 210 -14.59 -1.42 0.13
CA THR A 210 -15.70 -0.47 0.11
C THR A 210 -15.90 0.18 1.47
N ILE A 211 -15.44 1.44 1.59
CA ILE A 211 -15.49 2.20 2.85
C ILE A 211 -16.03 3.60 2.60
N THR A 212 -17.12 3.96 3.27
CA THR A 212 -17.63 5.34 3.34
C THR A 212 -17.10 6.04 4.58
N MET A 213 -16.63 7.27 4.41
CA MET A 213 -16.13 8.15 5.45
C MET A 213 -16.84 9.49 5.23
N HIS A 214 -17.92 9.77 5.97
CA HIS A 214 -18.69 11.01 5.75
C HIS A 214 -19.07 11.80 7.00
N HIS A 215 -19.16 13.13 6.88
CA HIS A 215 -19.45 14.05 8.00
C HIS A 215 -18.52 13.88 9.23
N ASN A 216 -17.26 13.48 9.00
CA ASN A 216 -16.28 13.35 10.09
C ASN A 216 -15.39 14.58 10.23
N LEU A 217 -14.83 14.77 11.42
CA LEU A 217 -13.80 15.76 11.70
C LEU A 217 -12.43 15.09 11.89
N TYR A 218 -11.50 15.36 10.98
CA TYR A 218 -10.07 15.11 11.19
C TYR A 218 -9.41 16.38 11.72
N ALA A 219 -8.74 16.33 12.88
CA ALA A 219 -8.16 17.52 13.50
C ALA A 219 -6.84 17.27 14.23
N HIS A 220 -5.80 18.03 13.91
CA HIS A 220 -4.51 17.99 14.61
C HIS A 220 -3.77 16.63 14.59
N ASN A 221 -3.89 15.87 13.50
CA ASN A 221 -3.03 14.71 13.23
C ASN A 221 -1.98 15.08 12.16
N ASN A 222 -0.75 14.59 12.29
CA ASN A 222 0.33 14.96 11.39
C ASN A 222 0.15 14.43 9.96
N ASP A 223 -0.29 13.19 9.80
CA ASP A 223 -0.36 12.47 8.52
C ASP A 223 -1.60 11.55 8.54
N ARG A 224 -2.00 11.03 7.37
CA ARG A 224 -3.10 10.09 7.18
C ARG A 224 -4.43 10.66 7.69
N ASN A 225 -4.93 11.71 7.05
CA ASN A 225 -6.20 12.36 7.40
C ASN A 225 -7.31 12.20 6.32
N PRO A 226 -7.71 10.99 5.91
CA PRO A 226 -7.14 9.65 6.11
C PRO A 226 -6.01 9.33 5.12
N LYS A 227 -5.41 8.12 5.22
CA LYS A 227 -4.71 7.47 4.09
C LYS A 227 -5.58 6.37 3.51
N THR A 228 -5.70 6.34 2.18
CA THR A 228 -6.74 5.56 1.49
C THR A 228 -6.18 4.56 0.47
N LYS A 229 -6.88 3.41 0.30
CA LYS A 229 -6.69 2.43 -0.79
C LYS A 229 -8.02 1.70 -1.05
N GLY A 230 -8.24 1.17 -2.25
CA GLY A 230 -9.52 0.52 -2.59
C GLY A 230 -10.61 1.51 -2.96
N GLN A 231 -11.87 1.16 -2.69
CA GLN A 231 -13.08 1.90 -3.08
C GLN A 231 -13.56 2.79 -1.93
N ILE A 232 -13.21 4.08 -1.96
CA ILE A 232 -13.37 4.98 -0.82
C ILE A 232 -14.33 6.14 -1.16
N ASP A 233 -15.38 6.31 -0.37
CA ASP A 233 -16.33 7.42 -0.48
C ASP A 233 -16.06 8.42 0.65
N PHE A 234 -15.29 9.48 0.38
CA PHE A 234 -14.85 10.48 1.35
C PHE A 234 -15.64 11.79 1.15
N VAL A 235 -16.75 11.94 1.88
CA VAL A 235 -17.79 12.94 1.60
C VAL A 235 -18.06 13.88 2.78
N ASN A 236 -18.10 15.20 2.55
CA ASN A 236 -18.48 16.20 3.57
C ASN A 236 -17.70 16.15 4.90
N ASN A 237 -16.45 15.68 4.88
CA ASN A 237 -15.58 15.72 6.06
C ASN A 237 -14.91 17.09 6.21
N VAL A 238 -14.59 17.45 7.46
CA VAL A 238 -13.75 18.61 7.79
C VAL A 238 -12.35 18.12 8.15
N VAL A 239 -11.31 18.68 7.53
CA VAL A 239 -9.91 18.30 7.77
C VAL A 239 -9.12 19.55 8.19
N TYR A 240 -8.83 19.69 9.49
CA TYR A 240 -8.16 20.86 10.06
C TYR A 240 -6.76 20.56 10.62
N ASN A 241 -5.80 21.45 10.32
CA ASN A 241 -4.47 21.47 10.93
C ASN A 241 -3.76 20.10 10.83
N TRP A 242 -3.66 19.57 9.60
CA TRP A 242 -2.72 18.49 9.30
C TRP A 242 -1.28 18.95 9.55
N GLY A 243 -0.34 18.00 9.61
CA GLY A 243 1.09 18.28 9.70
C GLY A 243 1.74 18.18 8.32
N GLY A 244 2.30 17.02 8.00
CA GLY A 244 2.76 16.70 6.65
C GLY A 244 1.61 16.55 5.66
N TYR A 245 0.61 15.69 5.95
CA TYR A 245 -0.31 15.20 4.92
C TYR A 245 -1.80 15.21 5.35
N PRO A 246 -2.70 15.82 4.54
CA PRO A 246 -4.15 15.72 4.69
C PRO A 246 -4.67 14.39 4.12
N TYR A 247 -5.42 14.36 3.00
CA TYR A 247 -5.88 13.13 2.36
C TYR A 247 -4.75 12.49 1.56
N VAL A 248 -4.36 11.26 1.90
CA VAL A 248 -3.27 10.53 1.23
C VAL A 248 -3.84 9.47 0.29
N ALA A 249 -3.74 9.71 -1.03
CA ALA A 249 -4.28 8.84 -2.07
C ALA A 249 -3.32 7.68 -2.41
N GLY A 250 -3.44 6.55 -1.72
CA GLY A 250 -2.59 5.36 -1.96
C GLY A 250 -1.20 5.46 -1.32
N GLY A 251 -0.41 6.48 -1.67
CA GLY A 251 1.00 6.63 -1.30
C GLY A 251 1.96 5.86 -2.22
N GLU A 252 3.10 5.42 -1.68
CA GLU A 252 4.15 4.67 -2.42
C GLU A 252 3.83 3.19 -2.68
N SER A 253 2.55 2.85 -2.84
CA SER A 253 2.11 1.48 -3.19
C SER A 253 1.37 1.48 -4.52
N GLY A 254 1.73 0.58 -5.43
CA GLY A 254 1.00 0.31 -6.67
C GLY A 254 -0.37 -0.37 -6.48
N THR A 255 -0.88 -0.47 -5.25
CA THR A 255 -2.24 -0.95 -4.99
C THR A 255 -3.26 0.02 -5.58
N LYS A 256 -4.14 -0.46 -6.45
CA LYS A 256 -5.16 0.37 -7.10
C LYS A 256 -6.15 1.01 -6.11
N GLY A 257 -6.62 2.21 -6.44
CA GLY A 257 -7.58 2.97 -5.64
C GLY A 257 -8.61 3.69 -6.51
N TYR A 258 -9.80 3.89 -5.94
CA TYR A 258 -10.98 4.45 -6.59
C TYR A 258 -11.71 5.33 -5.56
N GLY A 259 -11.30 6.59 -5.47
CA GLY A 259 -11.80 7.53 -4.47
C GLY A 259 -12.85 8.49 -5.02
N ASN A 260 -13.95 8.68 -4.30
CA ASN A 260 -14.72 9.92 -4.37
C ASN A 260 -14.23 10.83 -3.24
N VAL A 261 -13.81 12.05 -3.55
CA VAL A 261 -13.52 13.12 -2.58
C VAL A 261 -14.43 14.29 -2.92
N GLU A 262 -15.54 14.39 -2.19
CA GLU A 262 -16.65 15.30 -2.52
C GLU A 262 -17.15 16.12 -1.32
N GLY A 263 -17.41 17.42 -1.51
CA GLY A 263 -18.07 18.24 -0.48
C GLY A 263 -17.25 18.50 0.79
N ASN A 264 -15.96 18.15 0.83
CA ASN A 264 -15.12 18.26 2.02
C ASN A 264 -14.57 19.69 2.21
N TYR A 265 -14.26 20.06 3.46
CA TYR A 265 -13.61 21.33 3.79
C TYR A 265 -12.23 21.08 4.42
N PHE A 266 -11.17 21.37 3.66
CA PHE A 266 -9.79 21.32 4.11
C PHE A 266 -9.35 22.71 4.61
N ILE A 267 -8.86 22.78 5.84
CA ILE A 267 -8.50 24.04 6.51
C ILE A 267 -7.07 23.92 7.04
N ALA A 268 -6.14 24.66 6.44
CA ALA A 268 -4.75 24.67 6.84
C ALA A 268 -4.58 25.34 8.21
N GLY A 269 -3.90 24.65 9.12
CA GLY A 269 -3.61 25.18 10.45
C GLY A 269 -2.14 25.56 10.61
N ILE A 270 -1.76 25.90 11.84
CA ILE A 270 -0.38 26.29 12.18
C ILE A 270 0.65 25.21 11.81
N ASN A 271 0.28 23.94 11.87
CA ASN A 271 1.16 22.81 11.57
C ASN A 271 1.31 22.48 10.07
N SER A 272 0.39 22.93 9.22
CA SER A 272 0.19 22.34 7.88
C SER A 272 1.30 22.69 6.89
N ALA A 273 2.12 21.72 6.54
CA ALA A 273 3.01 21.76 5.39
C ALA A 273 2.18 21.77 4.08
N ASN A 274 2.77 22.33 3.03
CA ASN A 274 2.21 22.46 1.68
C ASN A 274 0.69 22.74 1.69
N PRO A 275 0.24 23.80 2.40
CA PRO A 275 -1.18 24.03 2.71
C PRO A 275 -2.07 24.24 1.48
N GLU A 276 -1.49 24.44 0.31
CA GLU A 276 -2.12 24.47 -1.01
C GLU A 276 -2.67 23.12 -1.49
N TYR A 277 -2.24 21.99 -0.92
CA TYR A 277 -2.72 20.65 -1.30
C TYR A 277 -3.62 20.02 -0.24
N ALA A 278 -4.82 19.61 -0.66
CA ALA A 278 -5.78 18.80 0.10
C ALA A 278 -5.62 17.29 -0.17
N VAL A 279 -5.14 16.92 -1.35
CA VAL A 279 -4.90 15.55 -1.81
C VAL A 279 -3.42 15.38 -2.14
N VAL A 280 -2.75 14.41 -1.50
CA VAL A 280 -1.29 14.24 -1.60
C VAL A 280 -0.88 12.78 -1.80
N ARG A 281 0.34 12.59 -2.32
CA ARG A 281 1.02 11.31 -2.57
C ARG A 281 0.19 10.32 -3.39
N GLY A 282 -0.48 10.82 -4.42
CA GLY A 282 -1.09 10.01 -5.46
C GLY A 282 -0.07 9.24 -6.30
N ASN A 283 -0.57 8.37 -7.17
CA ASN A 283 0.18 7.74 -8.25
C ASN A 283 -0.81 7.28 -9.34
N GLU A 284 -0.30 6.77 -10.45
CA GLU A 284 -1.05 6.32 -11.63
C GLU A 284 -2.05 5.17 -11.37
N ASN A 285 -1.98 4.50 -10.22
CA ASN A 285 -2.88 3.44 -9.81
C ASN A 285 -4.07 3.94 -8.96
N TYR A 286 -4.06 5.20 -8.50
CA TYR A 286 -5.16 5.78 -7.73
C TYR A 286 -6.02 6.70 -8.60
N SER A 287 -7.22 6.26 -8.94
CA SER A 287 -8.23 7.05 -9.64
C SER A 287 -9.11 7.83 -8.65
N LEU A 288 -9.44 9.08 -8.98
CA LEU A 288 -10.05 10.04 -8.06
C LEU A 288 -11.11 10.91 -8.76
N TYR A 289 -12.35 10.83 -8.28
CA TYR A 289 -13.36 11.86 -8.51
C TYR A 289 -13.19 12.96 -7.45
N LEU A 290 -13.01 14.21 -7.89
CA LEU A 290 -12.71 15.35 -7.02
C LEU A 290 -13.68 16.50 -7.33
N HIS A 291 -14.66 16.74 -6.44
CA HIS A 291 -15.78 17.63 -6.74
C HIS A 291 -16.27 18.46 -5.53
N ASN A 292 -16.58 19.74 -5.78
CA ASN A 292 -17.17 20.66 -4.80
C ASN A 292 -16.49 20.67 -3.43
N ASN A 293 -15.15 20.63 -3.38
CA ASN A 293 -14.41 20.72 -2.11
C ASN A 293 -14.05 22.19 -1.82
N ARG A 294 -13.57 22.48 -0.61
CA ARG A 294 -12.94 23.77 -0.28
C ARG A 294 -11.56 23.55 0.31
N ILE A 295 -10.63 24.42 -0.04
CA ILE A 295 -9.35 24.55 0.66
C ILE A 295 -9.14 25.99 1.14
N ASP A 296 -8.99 26.15 2.45
CA ASP A 296 -8.43 27.34 3.09
C ASP A 296 -6.94 27.05 3.35
N SER A 297 -6.09 27.46 2.42
CA SER A 297 -4.63 27.27 2.49
C SER A 297 -3.90 28.40 3.21
N ASN A 298 -4.59 29.51 3.51
CA ASN A 298 -3.93 30.80 3.74
C ASN A 298 -3.62 31.09 5.22
N LYS A 299 -4.25 30.36 6.15
CA LYS A 299 -4.03 30.40 7.61
C LYS A 299 -4.28 31.77 8.24
N ASN A 300 -5.18 32.58 7.67
CA ASN A 300 -5.40 33.97 8.10
C ASN A 300 -6.25 34.11 9.39
N GLY A 301 -6.91 33.03 9.85
CA GLY A 301 -7.83 33.05 11.00
C GLY A 301 -9.30 33.29 10.65
N VAL A 302 -9.67 33.22 9.37
CA VAL A 302 -11.02 33.42 8.82
C VAL A 302 -11.30 32.27 7.86
N LEU A 303 -12.47 31.66 7.99
CA LEU A 303 -12.93 30.61 7.08
C LEU A 303 -13.33 31.22 5.72
N ASP A 304 -12.36 31.38 4.81
CA ASP A 304 -12.55 31.96 3.46
C ASP A 304 -12.00 31.08 2.32
N GLY A 305 -11.91 29.77 2.57
CA GLY A 305 -11.45 28.75 1.62
C GLY A 305 -12.32 28.63 0.36
N THR A 306 -11.71 28.14 -0.72
CA THR A 306 -12.29 28.11 -2.07
C THR A 306 -12.15 26.75 -2.73
N ASP A 307 -13.01 26.43 -3.70
CA ASP A 307 -12.76 25.32 -4.60
C ASP A 307 -11.71 25.72 -5.64
N THR A 308 -10.59 25.01 -5.68
CA THR A 308 -9.51 25.19 -6.66
C THR A 308 -9.47 24.06 -7.71
N GLY A 309 -10.48 23.19 -7.72
CA GLY A 309 -10.54 22.03 -8.62
C GLY A 309 -9.34 21.10 -8.44
N THR A 310 -8.69 20.73 -9.54
CA THR A 310 -7.51 19.86 -9.52
C THR A 310 -6.27 20.48 -8.85
N ASP A 311 -6.22 21.81 -8.68
CA ASP A 311 -5.04 22.50 -8.15
C ASP A 311 -4.83 22.26 -6.64
N MET A 312 -5.80 21.65 -5.93
CA MET A 312 -5.61 21.15 -4.55
C MET A 312 -4.93 19.77 -4.48
N MET A 313 -4.39 19.26 -5.59
CA MET A 313 -3.68 17.98 -5.65
C MET A 313 -2.17 18.18 -5.81
N GLU A 314 -1.37 17.39 -5.09
CA GLU A 314 0.10 17.45 -5.12
C GLU A 314 0.65 17.21 -6.54
N ALA A 315 1.20 18.27 -7.16
CA ALA A 315 1.62 18.25 -8.56
C ALA A 315 2.78 17.27 -8.87
N GLU A 316 3.63 16.97 -7.88
CA GLU A 316 4.72 15.99 -8.01
C GLU A 316 4.22 14.54 -7.96
N ARG A 317 3.02 14.31 -7.42
CA ARG A 317 2.44 12.98 -7.15
C ARG A 317 0.92 12.99 -7.38
N PRO A 318 0.47 13.24 -8.62
CA PRO A 318 -0.94 13.32 -8.95
C PRO A 318 -1.64 11.95 -8.85
N SER A 319 -2.93 11.99 -8.56
CA SER A 319 -3.87 10.88 -8.79
C SER A 319 -4.49 11.00 -10.19
N VAL A 320 -5.03 9.92 -10.73
CA VAL A 320 -5.74 9.92 -12.02
C VAL A 320 -7.14 10.50 -11.83
N ILE A 321 -7.35 11.75 -12.25
CA ILE A 321 -8.67 12.39 -12.14
C ILE A 321 -9.67 11.76 -13.11
N VAL A 322 -10.88 11.48 -12.63
CA VAL A 322 -12.02 11.02 -13.46
C VAL A 322 -13.15 12.06 -13.47
N GLU A 323 -13.90 12.14 -14.57
CA GLU A 323 -14.98 13.12 -14.76
C GLU A 323 -16.28 12.75 -14.01
N ASP A 324 -16.58 11.46 -13.90
CA ASP A 324 -17.79 10.92 -13.26
C ASP A 324 -17.50 10.37 -11.84
N ARG A 325 -18.49 10.50 -10.95
CA ARG A 325 -18.46 9.94 -9.59
C ARG A 325 -18.49 8.41 -9.64
N PHE A 326 -17.70 7.73 -8.82
CA PHE A 326 -17.81 6.27 -8.67
C PHE A 326 -19.17 5.91 -8.03
N ALA A 327 -19.88 4.96 -8.66
CA ALA A 327 -21.22 4.51 -8.26
C ALA A 327 -21.19 3.70 -6.95
N TYR A 328 -21.12 4.44 -5.83
CA TYR A 328 -21.14 3.93 -4.45
C TYR A 328 -22.47 4.27 -3.78
N PRO A 329 -22.89 3.52 -2.73
CA PRO A 329 -24.11 3.81 -1.98
C PRO A 329 -24.10 5.26 -1.48
N LEU A 330 -25.15 5.99 -1.84
CA LEU A 330 -25.18 7.44 -1.66
C LEU A 330 -25.25 7.85 -0.18
N THR A 331 -24.67 9.02 0.09
CA THR A 331 -24.82 9.76 1.34
C THR A 331 -25.59 11.05 1.07
N ASN A 332 -26.22 11.64 2.09
CA ASN A 332 -26.89 12.93 1.96
C ASN A 332 -25.84 14.06 1.86
N VAL A 333 -25.42 14.37 0.63
CA VAL A 333 -24.37 15.34 0.32
C VAL A 333 -24.83 16.79 0.59
N GLU A 334 -24.05 17.53 1.36
CA GLU A 334 -24.24 18.95 1.66
C GLU A 334 -23.22 19.85 0.93
N GLU A 335 -23.43 21.17 0.92
CA GLU A 335 -22.36 22.11 0.57
C GLU A 335 -21.29 22.11 1.69
N PRO A 336 -19.98 22.21 1.36
CA PRO A 336 -18.89 22.24 2.34
C PRO A 336 -19.09 23.22 3.49
N GLU A 337 -19.66 24.40 3.23
CA GLU A 337 -19.94 25.42 4.24
C GLU A 337 -21.04 24.98 5.24
N ALA A 338 -22.02 24.19 4.80
CA ALA A 338 -23.06 23.62 5.67
C ALA A 338 -22.52 22.40 6.43
N ALA A 339 -21.83 21.51 5.73
CA ALA A 339 -21.12 20.38 6.31
C ALA A 339 -20.14 20.82 7.41
N TYR A 340 -19.40 21.91 7.22
CA TYR A 340 -18.51 22.48 8.24
C TYR A 340 -19.25 22.78 9.55
N GLU A 341 -20.37 23.50 9.49
CA GLU A 341 -21.17 23.84 10.67
C GLU A 341 -21.79 22.59 11.30
N HIS A 342 -22.37 21.70 10.50
CA HIS A 342 -23.02 20.49 10.99
C HIS A 342 -22.02 19.49 11.61
N VAL A 343 -20.87 19.22 10.98
CA VAL A 343 -19.81 18.39 11.56
C VAL A 343 -19.34 18.99 12.89
N LEU A 344 -19.15 20.31 12.96
CA LEU A 344 -18.69 20.95 14.18
C LEU A 344 -19.74 21.01 15.30
N ASP A 345 -21.03 20.98 15.00
CA ASP A 345 -22.09 20.93 16.02
C ASP A 345 -22.49 19.50 16.42
N TYR A 346 -22.46 18.54 15.47
CA TYR A 346 -23.04 17.21 15.65
C TYR A 346 -22.04 16.03 15.68
N ALA A 347 -20.82 16.15 15.15
CA ALA A 347 -19.89 15.01 15.10
C ALA A 347 -19.27 14.62 16.46
N GLY A 348 -18.75 13.39 16.53
CA GLY A 348 -18.21 12.75 17.73
C GLY A 348 -19.32 12.25 18.65
N SER A 349 -18.96 11.86 19.88
CA SER A 349 -19.94 11.48 20.90
C SER A 349 -20.68 12.72 21.40
N SER A 350 -21.64 13.19 20.59
CA SER A 350 -22.12 14.58 20.57
C SER A 350 -23.23 14.90 21.55
N LEU A 351 -24.08 13.93 21.89
CA LEU A 351 -25.18 14.06 22.86
C LEU A 351 -24.73 14.77 24.15
N ILE A 352 -23.53 14.46 24.65
CA ILE A 352 -22.84 15.17 25.74
C ILE A 352 -21.32 15.14 25.50
N ARG A 353 -20.79 15.99 24.61
CA ARG A 353 -19.32 16.07 24.30
C ARG A 353 -18.46 16.32 25.55
N ASP A 354 -17.35 15.59 25.70
CA ASP A 354 -16.38 15.86 26.78
C ASP A 354 -15.51 17.11 26.48
N ARG A 355 -14.74 17.61 27.47
CA ARG A 355 -13.93 18.83 27.28
C ARG A 355 -12.83 18.73 26.22
N VAL A 356 -12.46 17.52 25.78
CA VAL A 356 -11.45 17.29 24.74
C VAL A 356 -12.10 17.42 23.38
N ASP A 357 -13.25 16.78 23.18
CA ASP A 357 -14.09 17.00 21.99
C ASP A 357 -14.45 18.50 21.87
N GLN A 358 -14.91 19.13 22.96
CA GLN A 358 -15.22 20.58 22.99
C GLN A 358 -14.01 21.47 22.67
N LYS A 359 -12.79 21.12 23.14
CA LYS A 359 -11.56 21.83 22.77
C LYS A 359 -11.32 21.73 21.26
N VAL A 360 -11.38 20.53 20.69
CA VAL A 360 -11.11 20.30 19.26
C VAL A 360 -12.11 21.09 18.40
N ILE A 361 -13.40 21.10 18.74
CA ILE A 361 -14.40 21.95 18.07
C ILE A 361 -14.04 23.45 18.19
N HIS A 362 -13.70 23.92 19.39
CA HIS A 362 -13.30 25.32 19.61
C HIS A 362 -12.06 25.70 18.77
N ASP A 363 -11.06 24.81 18.69
CA ASP A 363 -9.83 25.04 17.94
C ASP A 363 -10.03 25.09 16.43
N VAL A 364 -10.96 24.31 15.88
CA VAL A 364 -11.34 24.40 14.46
C VAL A 364 -12.12 25.70 14.20
N ARG A 365 -13.09 26.04 15.06
CA ARG A 365 -13.91 27.26 14.92
C ARG A 365 -13.14 28.57 15.07
N ASN A 366 -12.00 28.56 15.77
CA ASN A 366 -11.13 29.74 15.97
C ASN A 366 -9.81 29.68 15.17
N GLN A 367 -9.57 28.59 14.42
CA GLN A 367 -8.27 28.27 13.79
C GLN A 367 -7.06 28.36 14.76
N THR A 368 -7.21 27.96 16.03
CA THR A 368 -6.19 28.11 17.09
C THR A 368 -5.36 26.87 17.41
N GLY A 369 -5.81 25.68 17.02
CA GLY A 369 -5.23 24.42 17.52
C GLY A 369 -3.88 24.03 16.95
N ALA A 370 -3.22 23.07 17.60
CA ALA A 370 -1.92 22.53 17.21
C ALA A 370 -1.82 21.01 17.46
N ILE A 371 -0.99 20.31 16.68
CA ILE A 371 -0.67 18.89 16.86
C ILE A 371 0.12 18.72 18.16
N ILE A 372 -0.27 17.75 18.99
CA ILE A 372 0.34 17.50 20.31
C ILE A 372 1.21 16.23 20.33
N GLY A 373 1.97 16.04 21.41
CA GLY A 373 2.84 14.86 21.61
C GLY A 373 2.51 14.01 22.83
N HIS A 374 1.63 14.47 23.70
CA HIS A 374 1.18 13.77 24.91
C HIS A 374 -0.18 14.35 25.32
N GLU A 375 -1.14 13.53 25.77
CA GLU A 375 -2.46 14.02 26.20
C GLU A 375 -2.40 15.06 27.34
N GLN A 376 -1.31 15.07 28.13
CA GLN A 376 -1.09 16.07 29.18
C GLN A 376 -0.86 17.50 28.64
N ASP A 377 -0.54 17.65 27.35
CA ASP A 377 -0.46 18.93 26.66
C ASP A 377 -1.80 19.68 26.74
N VAL A 378 -2.91 18.94 26.64
CA VAL A 378 -4.28 19.46 26.69
C VAL A 378 -4.97 19.18 28.03
N GLY A 379 -4.18 19.01 29.09
CA GLY A 379 -4.64 18.77 30.47
C GLY A 379 -4.97 17.31 30.80
N GLY A 380 -4.65 16.37 29.91
CA GLY A 380 -4.81 14.93 30.12
C GLY A 380 -6.25 14.43 29.96
N PHE A 381 -6.51 13.20 30.42
CA PHE A 381 -7.87 12.64 30.48
C PHE A 381 -8.81 13.52 31.31
N PRO A 382 -10.07 13.74 30.90
CA PRO A 382 -11.07 14.41 31.72
C PRO A 382 -11.53 13.52 32.89
N ASP A 383 -11.83 14.14 34.04
CA ASP A 383 -12.64 13.53 35.09
C ASP A 383 -14.12 13.77 34.73
N LEU A 384 -14.78 12.72 34.24
CA LEU A 384 -16.18 12.72 33.78
C LEU A 384 -17.15 12.42 34.93
N ASP A 385 -18.32 13.06 34.94
CA ASP A 385 -19.43 12.61 35.78
C ASP A 385 -19.91 11.24 35.28
N LYS A 386 -20.13 10.35 36.24
CA LYS A 386 -20.61 8.98 36.06
C LYS A 386 -22.13 8.92 36.03
N GLY A 387 -22.79 10.00 36.45
CA GLY A 387 -24.23 10.11 36.59
C GLY A 387 -24.83 8.99 37.44
N LYS A 388 -26.01 8.53 37.04
CA LYS A 388 -26.66 7.34 37.57
C LYS A 388 -27.58 6.78 36.50
N ALA A 389 -27.50 5.48 36.22
CA ALA A 389 -28.44 4.81 35.33
C ALA A 389 -29.89 5.01 35.76
N LEU A 390 -30.77 5.02 34.76
CA LEU A 390 -32.21 4.88 34.94
C LEU A 390 -32.52 3.47 35.49
N LYS A 391 -33.76 3.25 35.92
CA LYS A 391 -34.16 1.94 36.42
C LYS A 391 -34.69 1.10 35.25
N ASP A 392 -34.01 0.00 35.00
CA ASP A 392 -34.43 -1.18 34.25
C ASP A 392 -34.70 -2.28 35.32
N THR A 393 -35.73 -3.10 35.14
CA THR A 393 -36.17 -4.11 36.14
C THR A 393 -35.74 -5.53 35.82
N ASP A 394 -35.72 -5.89 34.54
CA ASP A 394 -35.59 -7.26 34.05
C ASP A 394 -34.38 -7.46 33.12
N GLN A 395 -33.62 -6.40 32.89
CA GLN A 395 -32.32 -6.33 32.22
C GLN A 395 -32.43 -6.60 30.72
N ASP A 396 -33.35 -5.84 30.10
CA ASP A 396 -33.67 -5.90 28.68
C ASP A 396 -33.10 -4.72 27.86
N GLY A 397 -32.52 -3.73 28.54
CA GLY A 397 -31.87 -2.56 27.94
C GLY A 397 -32.75 -1.32 27.87
N MET A 398 -34.04 -1.41 28.22
CA MET A 398 -34.99 -0.31 28.22
C MET A 398 -35.36 0.11 29.67
N PRO A 399 -35.48 1.40 30.00
CA PRO A 399 -35.91 1.82 31.33
C PRO A 399 -37.42 1.69 31.57
N ASP A 400 -37.81 1.32 32.81
CA ASP A 400 -39.20 1.19 33.30
C ASP A 400 -40.13 2.30 32.77
N GLU A 401 -39.65 3.55 32.83
CA GLU A 401 -40.42 4.76 32.55
C GLU A 401 -40.63 4.99 31.04
N TRP A 402 -39.66 4.58 30.21
CA TRP A 402 -39.79 4.60 28.76
C TRP A 402 -40.73 3.48 28.29
N GLU A 403 -40.53 2.26 28.79
CA GLU A 403 -41.39 1.11 28.51
C GLU A 403 -42.86 1.38 28.82
N LEU A 404 -43.16 1.90 30.01
CA LEU A 404 -44.53 2.26 30.42
C LEU A 404 -45.11 3.37 29.52
N ALA A 405 -44.28 4.30 29.03
CA ALA A 405 -44.71 5.31 28.07
C ALA A 405 -45.00 4.72 26.67
N LYS A 406 -44.32 3.64 26.26
CA LYS A 406 -44.64 2.84 25.06
C LYS A 406 -45.68 1.74 25.32
N GLY A 407 -46.11 1.54 26.57
CA GLY A 407 -47.04 0.48 26.98
C GLY A 407 -46.48 -0.93 26.82
N LEU A 408 -45.19 -1.14 27.07
CA LEU A 408 -44.55 -2.45 27.27
C LEU A 408 -44.71 -2.90 28.74
N ASP A 409 -44.13 -4.03 29.14
CA ASP A 409 -44.20 -4.56 30.52
C ASP A 409 -42.80 -4.70 31.15
N PRO A 410 -42.41 -3.82 32.11
CA PRO A 410 -41.12 -3.83 32.84
C PRO A 410 -40.84 -5.05 33.73
N ASN A 411 -41.28 -6.23 33.32
CA ASN A 411 -41.12 -7.52 33.97
C ASN A 411 -41.04 -8.67 32.92
N ASN A 412 -40.94 -8.33 31.63
CA ASN A 412 -41.02 -9.19 30.46
C ASN A 412 -39.86 -8.89 29.48
N PRO A 413 -38.61 -9.29 29.79
CA PRO A 413 -37.42 -8.88 29.05
C PRO A 413 -37.31 -9.48 27.64
N ALA A 414 -38.35 -10.20 27.20
CA ALA A 414 -38.47 -10.73 25.86
C ALA A 414 -39.12 -9.74 24.88
N ASP A 415 -39.86 -8.72 25.36
CA ASP A 415 -40.51 -7.78 24.44
C ASP A 415 -39.62 -6.64 23.91
N ARG A 416 -38.39 -6.46 24.44
CA ARG A 416 -37.29 -5.77 23.73
C ARG A 416 -37.14 -6.17 22.27
N ASN A 417 -37.37 -7.44 21.95
CA ASN A 417 -37.19 -8.06 20.63
C ASN A 417 -38.49 -8.10 19.81
N GLY A 418 -39.58 -7.56 20.33
CA GLY A 418 -40.79 -7.31 19.54
C GLY A 418 -40.66 -6.04 18.71
N ASP A 419 -41.35 -5.99 17.57
CA ASP A 419 -41.65 -4.75 16.86
C ASP A 419 -43.08 -4.33 17.23
N LYS A 420 -43.22 -3.22 17.96
CA LYS A 420 -44.51 -2.73 18.46
C LYS A 420 -45.16 -1.66 17.58
N ASN A 421 -44.38 -0.97 16.75
CA ASN A 421 -44.87 0.12 15.90
C ASN A 421 -45.05 -0.31 14.43
N GLY A 422 -44.51 -1.47 14.04
CA GLY A 422 -44.57 -2.04 12.71
C GLY A 422 -43.51 -1.50 11.75
N ASN A 423 -42.38 -0.99 12.24
CA ASN A 423 -41.33 -0.37 11.42
C ASN A 423 -40.09 -1.26 11.19
N GLY A 424 -40.13 -2.53 11.59
CA GLY A 424 -39.05 -3.51 11.41
C GLY A 424 -37.96 -3.47 12.48
N TYR A 425 -37.81 -2.37 13.22
CA TYR A 425 -36.86 -2.28 14.33
C TYR A 425 -37.42 -2.94 15.59
N THR A 426 -36.54 -3.54 16.39
CA THR A 426 -36.92 -4.03 17.72
C THR A 426 -37.21 -2.88 18.68
N ASN A 427 -38.05 -3.09 19.69
CA ASN A 427 -38.37 -2.06 20.69
C ASN A 427 -37.11 -1.46 21.34
N LEU A 428 -36.08 -2.28 21.59
CA LEU A 428 -34.78 -1.81 22.06
C LEU A 428 -34.10 -0.86 21.06
N GLU A 429 -34.09 -1.18 19.77
CA GLU A 429 -33.56 -0.28 18.74
C GLU A 429 -34.38 1.01 18.64
N VAL A 430 -35.70 0.96 18.80
CA VAL A 430 -36.55 2.17 18.87
C VAL A 430 -36.14 3.05 20.06
N TYR A 431 -35.85 2.47 21.23
CA TYR A 431 -35.29 3.22 22.37
C TYR A 431 -33.92 3.82 22.05
N LEU A 432 -32.98 3.03 21.51
CA LEU A 432 -31.63 3.47 21.16
C LEU A 432 -31.59 4.55 20.08
N ASN A 433 -32.57 4.56 19.18
CA ASN A 433 -32.73 5.57 18.13
C ASN A 433 -33.44 6.83 18.65
N GLU A 434 -34.40 6.71 19.58
CA GLU A 434 -34.98 7.87 20.27
C GLU A 434 -33.93 8.61 21.11
N LEU A 435 -33.01 7.91 21.78
CA LEU A 435 -31.86 8.54 22.46
C LEU A 435 -30.93 9.30 21.50
N ALA A 436 -30.78 8.83 20.26
CA ALA A 436 -29.94 9.45 19.24
C ALA A 436 -30.63 10.59 18.47
N SER A 437 -31.94 10.80 18.66
CA SER A 437 -32.78 11.63 17.78
C SER A 437 -32.43 13.12 17.74
N SER A 438 -31.68 13.64 18.72
CA SER A 438 -31.20 15.04 18.74
C SER A 438 -29.75 15.21 18.31
N ALA A 439 -29.11 14.16 17.74
CA ALA A 439 -27.72 14.18 17.31
C ALA A 439 -27.53 14.53 15.82
N PHE A 440 -28.61 14.74 15.06
CA PHE A 440 -28.55 15.12 13.64
C PHE A 440 -29.10 16.55 13.45
N PRO A 441 -28.71 17.28 12.39
CA PRO A 441 -29.25 18.60 12.06
C PRO A 441 -30.78 18.64 11.93
N GLU A 442 -31.41 19.78 12.28
CA GLU A 442 -32.87 19.93 12.17
C GLU A 442 -33.33 19.83 10.71
N GLY A 443 -33.95 18.70 10.36
CA GLY A 443 -34.42 18.42 9.01
C GLY A 443 -33.48 17.57 8.15
N TYR A 444 -32.37 17.07 8.71
CA TYR A 444 -31.53 16.08 8.03
C TYR A 444 -32.33 14.83 7.64
N PRO A 445 -32.18 14.27 6.42
CA PRO A 445 -32.90 13.06 6.03
C PRO A 445 -32.42 11.85 6.83
N MET A 446 -33.36 11.13 7.46
CA MET A 446 -33.05 9.92 8.25
C MET A 446 -33.12 8.62 7.41
N GLU A 447 -33.22 8.78 6.10
CA GLU A 447 -33.17 7.74 5.07
C GLU A 447 -32.11 8.18 4.03
N PRO A 448 -31.25 7.28 3.55
CA PRO A 448 -30.24 7.61 2.54
C PRO A 448 -30.89 7.96 1.20
N PRO A 449 -30.21 8.69 0.30
CA PRO A 449 -30.72 8.92 -1.05
C PRO A 449 -30.91 7.60 -1.82
N VAL A 450 -31.96 7.52 -2.63
CA VAL A 450 -32.26 6.33 -3.45
C VAL A 450 -31.11 6.06 -4.42
N TRP A 451 -30.58 4.84 -4.37
CA TRP A 451 -29.44 4.39 -5.16
C TRP A 451 -29.90 3.22 -6.06
N ASP A 452 -30.34 3.57 -7.27
CA ASP A 452 -30.87 2.65 -8.29
C ASP A 452 -29.80 2.23 -9.35
N GLU A 453 -28.52 2.49 -9.09
CA GLU A 453 -27.41 2.27 -10.05
C GLU A 453 -26.65 0.98 -9.75
N ASP A 454 -26.16 0.31 -10.80
CA ASP A 454 -25.26 -0.85 -10.64
C ASP A 454 -24.00 -0.42 -9.88
N PRO A 455 -23.60 -1.12 -8.80
CA PRO A 455 -22.44 -0.73 -8.00
C PRO A 455 -21.17 -0.69 -8.84
N PHE A 456 -20.30 0.31 -8.62
CA PHE A 456 -19.00 0.36 -9.28
C PHE A 456 -18.18 -0.88 -8.90
N VAL A 457 -18.06 -1.80 -9.85
CA VAL A 457 -17.07 -2.87 -9.81
C VAL A 457 -15.78 -2.26 -10.35
N PRO A 458 -14.69 -2.20 -9.56
CA PRO A 458 -13.36 -1.88 -10.09
C PRO A 458 -13.08 -2.69 -11.35
N PRO A 459 -12.43 -2.14 -12.38
CA PRO A 459 -12.05 -2.88 -13.57
C PRO A 459 -11.42 -4.21 -13.16
N VAL A 460 -12.18 -5.29 -13.35
CA VAL A 460 -11.70 -6.63 -13.06
C VAL A 460 -10.56 -6.83 -14.04
N GLU A 461 -9.40 -7.22 -13.53
CA GLU A 461 -8.46 -7.95 -14.35
C GLU A 461 -9.12 -9.30 -14.66
N GLU A 462 -9.98 -9.30 -15.70
CA GLU A 462 -9.68 -10.23 -16.78
C GLU A 462 -8.18 -10.06 -17.02
N PRO A 463 -7.36 -11.11 -16.88
CA PRO A 463 -5.98 -10.99 -17.32
C PRO A 463 -6.08 -10.53 -18.77
N ASP A 464 -5.61 -9.31 -19.04
CA ASP A 464 -5.47 -8.80 -20.40
C ASP A 464 -4.79 -9.95 -21.15
N PRO A 465 -5.35 -10.49 -22.24
CA PRO A 465 -4.76 -11.63 -22.93
C PRO A 465 -3.40 -11.16 -23.43
N GLU A 466 -2.36 -11.43 -22.63
CA GLU A 466 -1.14 -10.63 -22.67
C GLU A 466 -0.66 -10.62 -24.12
N PRO A 467 -0.35 -9.46 -24.71
CA PRO A 467 0.52 -9.44 -25.87
C PRO A 467 1.87 -9.97 -25.36
N GLU A 468 2.03 -11.31 -25.37
CA GLU A 468 2.96 -12.10 -24.52
C GLU A 468 4.24 -11.30 -24.32
N PRO A 469 4.52 -10.80 -23.09
CA PRO A 469 5.34 -9.60 -22.88
C PRO A 469 6.79 -9.84 -23.32
N ASP A 470 7.05 -9.56 -24.60
CA ASP A 470 8.06 -10.19 -25.48
C ASP A 470 9.10 -11.01 -24.69
N ASP A 471 8.72 -12.26 -24.37
CA ASP A 471 9.15 -12.92 -23.13
C ASP A 471 10.65 -13.26 -23.16
N GLU A 472 11.48 -12.30 -22.70
CA GLU A 472 12.95 -12.35 -22.83
C GLU A 472 13.44 -13.74 -22.40
N PRO A 473 13.95 -14.55 -23.35
CA PRO A 473 13.84 -15.99 -23.24
C PRO A 473 14.62 -16.50 -22.04
N LEU A 474 13.90 -17.09 -21.07
CA LEU A 474 14.42 -17.42 -19.75
C LEU A 474 15.81 -18.04 -19.84
N PRO A 475 16.81 -17.48 -19.12
CA PRO A 475 18.23 -17.73 -19.37
C PRO A 475 18.52 -19.23 -19.40
N LEU A 476 19.17 -19.68 -20.47
CA LEU A 476 19.29 -21.09 -20.81
C LEU A 476 20.13 -21.86 -19.78
N LEU A 477 19.44 -22.47 -18.80
CA LEU A 477 20.04 -23.31 -17.76
C LEU A 477 20.41 -24.69 -18.30
N GLU A 478 21.58 -24.76 -18.95
CA GLU A 478 22.13 -25.96 -19.60
C GLU A 478 23.36 -26.53 -18.87
N GLY A 479 23.34 -27.85 -18.68
CA GLY A 479 24.41 -28.64 -18.09
C GLY A 479 25.13 -29.53 -19.10
N THR A 480 26.06 -30.34 -18.60
CA THR A 480 26.62 -31.49 -19.32
C THR A 480 25.72 -32.72 -19.16
N LEU A 481 24.98 -32.83 -18.05
CA LEU A 481 24.08 -33.92 -17.72
C LEU A 481 22.61 -33.48 -17.72
N ALA A 482 22.30 -32.34 -17.09
CA ALA A 482 20.96 -31.76 -17.16
C ALA A 482 20.80 -30.88 -18.40
N LYS A 483 19.68 -31.08 -19.12
CA LYS A 483 19.33 -30.37 -20.35
C LYS A 483 18.00 -29.67 -20.19
N ASN A 484 17.93 -28.43 -20.63
CA ASN A 484 16.81 -27.50 -20.48
C ASN A 484 16.22 -27.53 -19.06
N VAL A 485 16.96 -27.02 -18.06
CA VAL A 485 16.45 -26.92 -16.69
C VAL A 485 15.42 -25.80 -16.61
N ILE A 486 14.15 -26.16 -16.44
CA ILE A 486 13.03 -25.22 -16.26
C ILE A 486 12.67 -25.16 -14.77
N VAL A 487 12.33 -23.97 -14.26
CA VAL A 487 11.95 -23.74 -12.86
C VAL A 487 10.63 -22.98 -12.81
N HIS A 488 9.52 -23.69 -12.58
CA HIS A 488 8.19 -23.07 -12.43
C HIS A 488 7.93 -22.66 -10.98
N ASP A 489 8.68 -21.68 -10.50
CA ASP A 489 8.43 -21.05 -9.19
C ASP A 489 7.17 -20.16 -9.27
N ASN A 490 6.08 -20.63 -8.66
CA ASN A 490 4.80 -19.90 -8.59
C ASN A 490 4.59 -19.15 -7.26
N SER A 491 5.66 -18.73 -6.59
CA SER A 491 5.59 -17.80 -5.46
C SER A 491 5.54 -16.33 -5.91
N GLY A 492 5.29 -15.39 -4.99
CA GLY A 492 5.02 -13.98 -5.32
C GLY A 492 6.13 -13.21 -6.07
N ASN A 493 7.36 -13.72 -6.10
CA ASN A 493 8.47 -13.20 -6.93
C ASN A 493 8.97 -14.30 -7.90
N GLY A 494 8.08 -15.15 -8.42
CA GLY A 494 8.40 -16.38 -9.15
C GLY A 494 9.50 -16.27 -10.21
N LYS A 495 9.32 -15.38 -11.20
CA LYS A 495 10.29 -15.15 -12.29
C LYS A 495 11.66 -14.66 -11.77
N GLU A 496 11.66 -13.79 -10.76
CA GLU A 496 12.90 -13.33 -10.12
C GLU A 496 13.59 -14.47 -9.35
N ASN A 497 12.85 -15.24 -8.55
CA ASN A 497 13.37 -16.36 -7.78
C ASN A 497 13.94 -17.45 -8.69
N ALA A 498 13.25 -17.79 -9.78
CA ALA A 498 13.72 -18.71 -10.81
C ALA A 498 15.05 -18.23 -11.43
N SER A 499 15.22 -16.92 -11.66
CA SER A 499 16.50 -16.34 -12.14
C SER A 499 17.69 -16.54 -11.19
N LYS A 500 17.45 -16.95 -9.93
CA LYS A 500 18.50 -17.25 -8.94
C LYS A 500 18.78 -18.75 -8.80
N TRP A 501 18.15 -19.60 -9.62
CA TRP A 501 18.57 -20.99 -9.79
C TRP A 501 19.69 -21.08 -10.82
N SER A 502 20.61 -22.05 -10.66
CA SER A 502 21.71 -22.23 -11.61
C SER A 502 22.15 -23.70 -11.72
N VAL A 503 22.69 -24.06 -12.89
CA VAL A 503 23.38 -25.35 -13.09
C VAL A 503 24.87 -25.14 -12.86
N GLU A 504 25.36 -25.69 -11.76
CA GLU A 504 26.73 -25.54 -11.27
C GLU A 504 27.55 -26.80 -11.56
N LYS A 505 28.84 -26.62 -11.90
CA LYS A 505 29.73 -27.72 -12.29
C LYS A 505 30.88 -27.87 -11.30
N ASN A 506 31.22 -29.12 -10.98
CA ASN A 506 32.26 -29.48 -10.02
C ASN A 506 31.95 -28.98 -8.59
N LEU A 507 30.95 -29.59 -7.94
CA LEU A 507 30.60 -29.34 -6.54
C LEU A 507 31.78 -29.54 -5.56
N GLN A 508 32.03 -28.56 -4.69
CA GLN A 508 33.08 -28.58 -3.67
C GLN A 508 32.63 -28.05 -2.30
N ILE A 509 33.41 -28.37 -1.26
CA ILE A 509 33.26 -27.78 0.08
C ILE A 509 33.71 -26.32 0.00
N GLY A 510 32.85 -25.40 0.42
CA GLY A 510 33.03 -23.95 0.23
C GLY A 510 32.15 -23.33 -0.87
N ASP A 511 31.43 -24.12 -1.66
CA ASP A 511 30.47 -23.58 -2.63
C ASP A 511 29.25 -22.96 -1.94
N LEU A 512 28.69 -21.91 -2.55
CA LEU A 512 27.46 -21.23 -2.10
C LEU A 512 26.23 -22.14 -2.25
N VAL A 513 25.51 -22.35 -1.16
CA VAL A 513 24.39 -23.31 -1.05
C VAL A 513 23.15 -22.87 -1.85
N ALA A 514 22.96 -21.56 -2.04
CA ALA A 514 21.82 -20.99 -2.76
C ALA A 514 22.22 -19.76 -3.57
N GLY A 515 21.60 -19.56 -4.74
CA GLY A 515 21.93 -18.46 -5.66
C GLY A 515 21.37 -17.09 -5.26
N ASP A 516 20.60 -17.01 -4.17
CA ASP A 516 20.04 -15.77 -3.60
C ASP A 516 20.66 -15.40 -2.25
N ARG A 517 21.78 -16.01 -1.83
CA ARG A 517 22.43 -15.77 -0.52
C ARG A 517 23.96 -15.85 -0.58
N ASP A 518 24.64 -14.71 -0.49
CA ASP A 518 26.11 -14.57 -0.60
C ASP A 518 26.92 -15.09 0.62
N GLY A 519 26.27 -15.77 1.57
CA GLY A 519 26.84 -16.04 2.90
C GLY A 519 26.62 -17.44 3.45
N TYR A 520 26.05 -18.37 2.68
CA TYR A 520 25.81 -19.75 3.11
C TYR A 520 26.66 -20.71 2.28
N HIS A 521 27.60 -21.43 2.90
CA HIS A 521 28.55 -22.31 2.21
C HIS A 521 28.48 -23.75 2.71
N PHE A 522 28.72 -24.73 1.83
CA PHE A 522 28.83 -26.14 2.25
C PHE A 522 30.07 -26.38 3.11
N THR A 523 29.88 -26.97 4.30
CA THR A 523 30.95 -27.35 5.24
C THR A 523 31.26 -28.85 5.22
N SER A 524 30.33 -29.69 4.75
CA SER A 524 30.54 -31.14 4.62
C SER A 524 29.71 -31.73 3.48
N ILE A 525 30.39 -32.44 2.57
CA ILE A 525 29.82 -33.16 1.43
C ILE A 525 30.44 -34.56 1.39
N PRO A 526 29.69 -35.65 1.11
CA PRO A 526 30.28 -36.98 0.95
C PRO A 526 31.29 -37.04 -0.20
N ASP A 527 32.48 -37.61 0.04
CA ASP A 527 33.56 -37.74 -0.96
C ASP A 527 33.10 -38.28 -2.32
N THR A 528 32.09 -39.16 -2.32
CA THR A 528 31.50 -39.78 -3.52
C THR A 528 30.64 -38.85 -4.37
N LEU A 529 30.40 -37.62 -3.92
CA LEU A 529 29.59 -36.58 -4.59
C LEU A 529 30.40 -35.28 -4.83
N LEU A 530 31.68 -35.23 -4.49
CA LEU A 530 32.55 -34.11 -4.89
C LEU A 530 32.80 -34.15 -6.41
N GLY A 531 32.84 -32.99 -7.04
CA GLY A 531 33.10 -32.85 -8.48
C GLY A 531 31.90 -33.11 -9.40
N VAL A 532 30.71 -33.39 -8.87
CA VAL A 532 29.49 -33.61 -9.68
C VAL A 532 28.95 -32.31 -10.27
N GLU A 533 28.07 -32.43 -11.28
CA GLU A 533 27.17 -31.36 -11.71
C GLU A 533 25.95 -31.31 -10.78
N TRP A 534 25.42 -30.12 -10.51
CA TRP A 534 24.30 -29.94 -9.60
C TRP A 534 23.44 -28.72 -9.93
N ILE A 535 22.16 -28.77 -9.57
CA ILE A 535 21.22 -27.67 -9.71
C ILE A 535 21.08 -27.00 -8.35
N ARG A 536 21.51 -25.74 -8.28
CA ARG A 536 21.45 -24.89 -7.08
C ARG A 536 20.12 -24.13 -7.04
N SER A 537 19.41 -24.26 -5.92
CA SER A 537 18.11 -23.60 -5.69
C SER A 537 18.23 -22.20 -5.07
N ALA A 538 17.19 -21.38 -5.19
CA ALA A 538 17.01 -20.20 -4.34
C ALA A 538 16.32 -20.51 -3.00
N VAL A 539 16.68 -19.79 -1.92
CA VAL A 539 15.98 -19.83 -0.62
C VAL A 539 14.59 -19.23 -0.72
N ASN A 540 14.40 -18.18 -1.52
CA ASN A 540 13.12 -17.50 -1.66
C ASN A 540 12.04 -18.38 -2.33
N SER A 541 12.43 -19.36 -3.17
CA SER A 541 11.53 -20.38 -3.75
C SER A 541 10.87 -21.33 -2.74
N ARG A 542 11.18 -21.21 -1.44
CA ARG A 542 10.59 -22.01 -0.34
C ARG A 542 9.05 -22.06 -0.29
N SER A 543 8.41 -20.98 -0.76
CA SER A 543 6.96 -20.80 -0.80
C SER A 543 6.33 -21.24 -2.12
N ALA A 544 7.12 -21.74 -3.07
CA ALA A 544 6.59 -22.33 -4.29
C ALA A 544 5.74 -23.58 -3.98
N SER A 545 4.76 -23.82 -4.84
CA SER A 545 3.70 -24.82 -4.68
C SER A 545 3.41 -25.62 -5.95
N SER A 546 4.08 -25.33 -7.07
CA SER A 546 4.02 -26.15 -8.29
C SER A 546 4.49 -27.58 -8.02
N ASP A 547 3.71 -28.58 -8.45
CA ASP A 547 4.10 -30.01 -8.44
C ASP A 547 5.20 -30.33 -9.47
N ASP A 548 5.41 -29.44 -10.44
CA ASP A 548 6.63 -29.35 -11.25
C ASP A 548 7.34 -28.02 -10.90
N LEU A 549 8.12 -28.01 -9.82
CA LEU A 549 8.91 -26.85 -9.41
C LEU A 549 10.22 -26.76 -10.21
N VAL A 550 10.81 -27.90 -10.54
CA VAL A 550 11.98 -27.99 -11.41
C VAL A 550 11.95 -29.25 -12.25
N SER A 551 12.17 -29.09 -13.56
CA SER A 551 12.22 -30.16 -14.54
C SER A 551 13.40 -30.03 -15.51
N PHE A 552 13.88 -31.17 -16.01
CA PHE A 552 15.02 -31.25 -16.94
C PHE A 552 15.12 -32.62 -17.62
N TYR A 553 15.78 -32.68 -18.78
CA TYR A 553 16.16 -33.94 -19.44
C TYR A 553 17.58 -34.38 -19.02
N LEU A 554 17.85 -35.69 -19.08
CA LEU A 554 19.17 -36.27 -18.77
C LEU A 554 19.93 -36.72 -20.03
N ALA A 555 21.17 -36.27 -20.20
CA ALA A 555 22.04 -36.64 -21.31
C ALA A 555 22.73 -38.02 -21.18
N ALA A 556 22.78 -38.59 -19.96
CA ALA A 556 23.49 -39.84 -19.65
C ALA A 556 22.78 -40.64 -18.53
N ASP A 557 23.13 -41.92 -18.35
CA ASP A 557 22.66 -42.73 -17.21
C ASP A 557 23.17 -42.12 -15.90
N THR A 558 22.25 -41.67 -15.05
CA THR A 558 22.53 -40.75 -13.95
C THR A 558 21.82 -41.18 -12.66
N ASP A 559 22.60 -41.28 -11.58
CA ASP A 559 22.10 -41.25 -10.22
C ASP A 559 21.74 -39.80 -9.84
N VAL A 560 20.45 -39.51 -9.77
CA VAL A 560 19.90 -38.22 -9.33
C VAL A 560 19.71 -38.27 -7.82
N TYR A 561 20.42 -37.40 -7.11
CA TYR A 561 20.27 -37.21 -5.67
C TYR A 561 19.51 -35.92 -5.37
N VAL A 562 18.67 -35.95 -4.34
CA VAL A 562 17.97 -34.79 -3.79
C VAL A 562 18.48 -34.57 -2.36
N ALA A 563 19.10 -33.43 -2.10
CA ALA A 563 19.57 -33.04 -0.78
C ALA A 563 18.53 -32.14 -0.10
N HIS A 564 17.71 -32.74 0.75
CA HIS A 564 16.50 -32.12 1.30
C HIS A 564 16.70 -31.67 2.75
N ASP A 565 16.29 -30.44 3.10
CA ASP A 565 16.38 -29.90 4.47
C ASP A 565 15.77 -30.87 5.51
N SER A 566 16.60 -31.37 6.43
CA SER A 566 16.17 -32.33 7.46
C SER A 566 15.04 -31.79 8.35
N ARG A 567 14.94 -30.46 8.49
CA ARG A 567 13.99 -29.75 9.36
C ARG A 567 12.56 -29.75 8.82
N VAL A 568 12.33 -30.06 7.54
CA VAL A 568 10.98 -30.17 6.98
C VAL A 568 10.42 -31.56 7.26
N SER A 569 9.21 -31.57 7.84
CA SER A 569 8.45 -32.75 8.24
C SER A 569 6.95 -32.42 8.21
N PRO A 570 6.07 -33.25 7.60
CA PRO A 570 6.41 -34.46 6.84
C PRO A 570 7.26 -34.13 5.60
N LYS A 571 7.93 -35.15 5.05
CA LYS A 571 8.63 -35.04 3.76
C LYS A 571 7.62 -34.89 2.61
N PRO A 572 7.97 -34.24 1.49
CA PRO A 572 7.13 -34.22 0.31
C PRO A 572 6.80 -35.62 -0.21
N LYS A 573 5.60 -35.77 -0.75
CA LYS A 573 5.10 -37.07 -1.23
C LYS A 573 5.92 -37.58 -2.43
N TRP A 574 6.16 -36.72 -3.41
CA TRP A 574 6.97 -37.03 -4.60
C TRP A 574 8.38 -37.52 -4.24
N LEU A 575 8.98 -36.99 -3.17
CA LEU A 575 10.29 -37.40 -2.69
C LEU A 575 10.21 -38.76 -1.99
N SER A 576 9.31 -38.88 -1.01
CA SER A 576 9.22 -40.05 -0.12
C SER A 576 8.58 -41.30 -0.74
N GLU A 577 7.85 -41.18 -1.85
CA GLU A 577 7.33 -42.33 -2.61
C GLU A 577 8.23 -42.77 -3.78
N HIS A 578 9.23 -41.96 -4.18
CA HIS A 578 10.01 -42.23 -5.40
C HIS A 578 11.53 -42.23 -5.24
N TYR A 579 12.09 -41.67 -4.16
CA TYR A 579 13.54 -41.64 -3.92
C TYR A 579 13.90 -42.42 -2.63
N GLU A 580 14.96 -43.22 -2.69
CA GLU A 580 15.49 -43.98 -1.55
C GLU A 580 16.33 -43.07 -0.64
N ASN A 581 16.05 -43.04 0.66
CA ASN A 581 16.91 -42.35 1.63
C ASN A 581 18.23 -43.10 1.81
N THR A 582 19.34 -42.44 1.47
CA THR A 582 20.68 -43.06 1.46
C THR A 582 21.33 -43.20 2.84
N GLY A 583 20.77 -42.56 3.87
CA GLY A 583 21.40 -42.40 5.18
C GLY A 583 22.62 -41.45 5.19
N GLN A 584 22.94 -40.80 4.07
CA GLN A 584 24.00 -39.79 3.96
C GLN A 584 23.43 -38.37 4.11
N THR A 585 24.29 -37.41 4.42
CA THR A 585 23.92 -36.00 4.64
C THR A 585 24.94 -35.03 4.07
N ILE A 586 24.48 -33.84 3.70
CA ILE A 586 25.31 -32.64 3.43
C ILE A 586 25.04 -31.61 4.54
N VAL A 587 26.01 -30.75 4.85
CA VAL A 587 25.92 -29.74 5.94
C VAL A 587 26.46 -28.39 5.46
N ASP A 588 25.84 -27.28 5.88
CA ASP A 588 26.26 -25.90 5.60
C ASP A 588 26.95 -25.22 6.81
N ASP A 589 27.21 -23.91 6.72
CA ASP A 589 27.76 -23.07 7.80
C ASP A 589 26.69 -22.44 8.72
N GLN A 590 25.40 -22.69 8.46
CA GLN A 590 24.23 -22.25 9.24
C GLN A 590 23.61 -23.41 10.07
N PRO A 591 24.46 -24.35 10.55
CA PRO A 591 24.10 -25.69 11.03
C PRO A 591 22.87 -26.39 10.43
N VAL A 592 22.60 -26.25 9.13
CA VAL A 592 21.56 -27.02 8.44
C VAL A 592 22.11 -28.33 7.94
N THR A 593 21.42 -29.41 8.24
CA THR A 593 21.68 -30.74 7.69
C THR A 593 20.68 -31.04 6.59
N PHE A 594 21.16 -31.49 5.43
CA PHE A 594 20.36 -31.94 4.30
C PHE A 594 20.47 -33.46 4.20
N GLU A 595 19.34 -34.16 4.20
CA GLU A 595 19.27 -35.61 4.03
C GLU A 595 19.32 -35.95 2.54
N LEU A 596 20.20 -36.89 2.16
CA LEU A 596 20.35 -37.30 0.76
C LEU A 596 19.39 -38.45 0.41
N TYR A 597 18.48 -38.17 -0.51
CA TYR A 597 17.61 -39.14 -1.16
C TYR A 597 18.11 -39.39 -2.59
N LYS A 598 17.87 -40.59 -3.15
CA LYS A 598 18.44 -41.02 -4.43
C LYS A 598 17.44 -41.77 -5.31
N LYS A 599 17.48 -41.51 -6.62
CA LYS A 599 16.85 -42.34 -7.65
C LYS A 599 17.78 -42.45 -8.87
N ASN A 600 17.87 -43.64 -9.46
CA ASN A 600 18.59 -43.84 -10.72
C ASN A 600 17.65 -43.59 -11.91
N TYR A 601 18.18 -42.95 -12.95
CA TYR A 601 17.49 -42.62 -14.19
C TYR A 601 18.40 -42.96 -15.38
N THR A 602 17.84 -43.47 -16.47
CA THR A 602 18.59 -43.70 -17.71
C THR A 602 18.74 -42.42 -18.52
N ALA A 603 19.69 -42.41 -19.45
CA ALA A 603 19.77 -41.40 -20.51
C ALA A 603 18.38 -41.17 -21.15
N GLY A 604 18.09 -39.90 -21.45
CA GLY A 604 16.85 -39.44 -22.08
C GLY A 604 15.64 -39.32 -21.14
N SER A 605 15.80 -39.64 -19.86
CA SER A 605 14.74 -39.44 -18.87
C SER A 605 14.39 -37.96 -18.70
N HIS A 606 13.11 -37.61 -18.80
CA HIS A 606 12.59 -36.35 -18.25
C HIS A 606 12.42 -36.52 -16.73
N VAL A 607 13.04 -35.63 -15.96
CA VAL A 607 13.00 -35.60 -14.49
C VAL A 607 12.16 -34.40 -14.08
N VAL A 608 11.18 -34.62 -13.20
CA VAL A 608 10.27 -33.60 -12.65
C VAL A 608 10.30 -33.70 -11.13
N MET A 609 10.35 -32.57 -10.42
CA MET A 609 10.35 -32.51 -8.96
C MET A 609 9.44 -31.41 -8.41
N GLY A 610 8.61 -31.74 -7.42
CA GLY A 610 7.65 -30.82 -6.80
C GLY A 610 8.23 -29.98 -5.64
N PRO A 611 7.36 -29.35 -4.84
CA PRO A 611 7.76 -28.31 -3.88
C PRO A 611 8.13 -28.89 -2.51
N ASN A 612 8.77 -28.08 -1.67
CA ASN A 612 9.13 -28.47 -0.29
C ASN A 612 7.99 -28.24 0.72
N ASN A 613 6.80 -28.77 0.41
CA ASN A 613 5.59 -28.72 1.25
C ASN A 613 5.16 -27.29 1.71
N ASN A 614 5.47 -26.24 0.91
CA ASN A 614 5.20 -24.82 1.21
C ASN A 614 5.59 -24.42 2.65
N THR A 615 6.88 -24.51 2.97
CA THR A 615 7.40 -24.21 4.32
C THR A 615 8.25 -22.94 4.32
N LYS A 616 8.53 -22.40 5.52
CA LYS A 616 9.46 -21.26 5.68
C LYS A 616 10.95 -21.68 5.65
N ARG A 617 11.27 -22.92 5.24
CA ARG A 617 12.62 -23.49 5.14
C ARG A 617 13.09 -23.49 3.68
N MET A 618 14.39 -23.56 3.43
CA MET A 618 14.92 -23.67 2.06
C MET A 618 14.36 -24.93 1.37
N ASN A 619 14.36 -24.91 0.03
CA ASN A 619 14.10 -26.09 -0.78
C ASN A 619 15.26 -27.11 -0.68
N TYR A 620 15.32 -28.00 -1.65
CA TYR A 620 16.38 -28.97 -1.87
C TYR A 620 17.26 -28.52 -3.04
N PHE A 621 18.47 -29.06 -3.12
CA PHE A 621 19.32 -29.00 -4.30
C PHE A 621 19.48 -30.38 -4.93
N VAL A 622 19.67 -30.43 -6.25
CA VAL A 622 19.70 -31.67 -7.05
C VAL A 622 21.14 -31.95 -7.48
N LEU A 623 21.63 -33.17 -7.29
CA LEU A 623 23.02 -33.54 -7.60
C LEU A 623 23.02 -34.68 -8.62
N LEU A 624 23.83 -34.55 -9.68
CA LEU A 624 23.77 -35.39 -10.87
C LEU A 624 25.07 -36.17 -11.03
N LYS A 625 25.01 -37.48 -10.77
CA LYS A 625 26.18 -38.36 -10.84
C LYS A 625 26.04 -39.41 -11.93
N PRO A 626 26.91 -39.43 -12.96
CA PRO A 626 26.90 -40.49 -13.97
C PRO A 626 27.14 -41.87 -13.35
N THR A 627 26.36 -42.87 -13.79
CA THR A 627 26.55 -44.28 -13.39
C THR A 627 27.39 -45.10 -14.36
N ALA A 628 27.61 -44.61 -15.58
CA ALA A 628 28.40 -45.30 -16.60
C ALA A 628 29.58 -44.46 -17.16
N PRO A 629 30.39 -43.76 -16.32
CA PRO A 629 31.38 -42.77 -16.78
C PRO A 629 32.56 -43.32 -17.60
N ASP A 630 32.74 -44.64 -17.66
CA ASP A 630 33.72 -45.31 -18.54
C ASP A 630 33.12 -45.68 -19.92
N THR A 631 31.89 -45.22 -20.23
CA THR A 631 31.19 -45.44 -21.51
C THR A 631 31.30 -44.20 -22.38
N GLU A 632 31.75 -44.36 -23.62
CA GLU A 632 31.85 -43.27 -24.58
C GLU A 632 30.45 -42.90 -25.16
N PRO A 633 30.12 -41.61 -25.31
CA PRO A 633 28.93 -41.15 -26.05
C PRO A 633 28.89 -41.63 -27.51
N PRO A 634 27.74 -41.53 -28.20
CA PRO A 634 27.65 -41.85 -29.63
C PRO A 634 28.53 -40.93 -30.47
N ALA A 635 29.45 -41.51 -31.25
CA ALA A 635 30.47 -40.76 -31.99
C ALA A 635 30.04 -40.29 -33.40
N ASP A 636 28.96 -40.86 -33.95
CA ASP A 636 28.37 -40.42 -35.22
C ASP A 636 27.25 -39.40 -34.94
N ILE A 637 27.23 -38.29 -35.67
CA ILE A 637 26.23 -37.22 -35.55
C ILE A 637 24.95 -37.60 -36.32
N PRO A 638 23.73 -37.31 -35.81
CA PRO A 638 22.50 -37.48 -36.57
C PRO A 638 22.52 -36.67 -37.88
N ALA A 639 22.39 -37.37 -39.02
CA ALA A 639 22.48 -36.79 -40.36
C ALA A 639 21.13 -36.75 -41.09
N ASP A 640 21.06 -36.05 -42.22
CA ASP A 640 19.87 -35.97 -43.09
C ASP A 640 18.58 -35.46 -42.42
N LEU A 641 18.71 -34.64 -41.35
CA LEU A 641 17.56 -34.09 -40.63
C LEU A 641 16.63 -33.29 -41.55
N LYS A 642 15.34 -33.58 -41.47
CA LYS A 642 14.26 -32.86 -42.15
C LYS A 642 13.11 -32.60 -41.21
N ALA A 643 12.50 -31.42 -41.36
CA ALA A 643 11.20 -31.08 -40.83
C ALA A 643 10.20 -30.98 -41.99
N GLU A 644 9.04 -31.63 -41.88
CA GLU A 644 7.95 -31.58 -42.85
C GLU A 644 6.61 -31.40 -42.11
N MET A 645 5.70 -30.55 -42.62
CA MET A 645 4.37 -30.35 -42.03
C MET A 645 3.50 -31.60 -42.21
N ASN A 646 2.82 -32.05 -41.15
CA ASN A 646 1.98 -33.24 -41.15
C ASN A 646 0.61 -32.97 -40.50
N GLY A 647 -0.19 -32.11 -41.12
CA GLY A 647 -1.47 -31.68 -40.56
C GLY A 647 -1.28 -30.57 -39.54
N GLU A 648 -1.59 -30.85 -38.28
CA GLU A 648 -1.49 -29.90 -37.15
C GLU A 648 -0.11 -29.99 -36.45
N ASP A 649 0.78 -30.90 -36.89
CA ASP A 649 2.09 -31.18 -36.28
C ASP A 649 3.27 -30.97 -37.27
N VAL A 650 4.49 -30.84 -36.73
CA VAL A 650 5.75 -30.96 -37.51
C VAL A 650 6.36 -32.35 -37.35
N SER A 651 6.57 -33.06 -38.46
CA SER A 651 7.26 -34.35 -38.48
C SER A 651 8.76 -34.19 -38.74
N LEU A 652 9.58 -34.65 -37.80
CA LEU A 652 11.04 -34.68 -37.89
C LEU A 652 11.53 -36.09 -38.24
N ASN A 653 12.46 -36.21 -39.19
CA ASN A 653 13.08 -37.49 -39.57
C ASN A 653 14.58 -37.31 -39.83
N TRP A 654 15.41 -38.29 -39.45
CA TRP A 654 16.87 -38.26 -39.65
C TRP A 654 17.45 -39.67 -39.89
N SER A 655 18.73 -39.75 -40.22
CA SER A 655 19.50 -40.99 -40.36
C SER A 655 19.90 -41.54 -38.98
N ALA A 656 19.61 -42.82 -38.72
CA ALA A 656 19.84 -43.47 -37.43
C ALA A 656 21.35 -43.63 -37.10
N VAL A 657 21.71 -43.28 -35.87
CA VAL A 657 23.08 -43.31 -35.34
C VAL A 657 23.43 -44.67 -34.72
N SER A 658 24.66 -45.12 -34.94
CA SER A 658 25.19 -46.33 -34.29
C SER A 658 25.50 -46.08 -32.81
N GLN A 659 25.15 -47.02 -31.94
CA GLN A 659 25.30 -46.91 -30.47
C GLN A 659 24.46 -45.81 -29.81
N ALA A 660 23.50 -45.20 -30.52
CA ALA A 660 22.41 -44.44 -29.91
C ALA A 660 21.42 -45.40 -29.24
N GLU A 661 20.99 -45.05 -28.03
CA GLU A 661 19.89 -45.71 -27.32
C GLU A 661 18.62 -44.86 -27.40
N GLN A 662 18.77 -43.54 -27.39
CA GLN A 662 17.72 -42.55 -27.68
C GLN A 662 18.33 -41.34 -28.43
N TYR A 663 17.49 -40.35 -28.73
CA TYR A 663 17.86 -39.04 -29.26
C TYR A 663 17.23 -37.93 -28.41
N LEU A 664 17.92 -36.79 -28.25
CA LEU A 664 17.36 -35.55 -27.73
C LEU A 664 16.93 -34.64 -28.90
N ILE A 665 15.73 -34.07 -28.79
CA ILE A 665 15.20 -33.12 -29.76
C ILE A 665 15.34 -31.71 -29.19
N TYR A 666 16.13 -30.88 -29.86
CA TYR A 666 16.31 -29.47 -29.54
C TYR A 666 15.51 -28.60 -30.51
N ARG A 667 14.74 -27.65 -29.97
CA ARG A 667 13.94 -26.68 -30.74
C ARG A 667 14.31 -25.25 -30.35
N ALA A 668 14.47 -24.42 -31.37
CA ALA A 668 14.41 -22.96 -31.30
C ALA A 668 13.25 -22.47 -32.19
N SER A 669 12.89 -21.20 -32.08
CA SER A 669 11.75 -20.61 -32.78
C SER A 669 11.95 -19.12 -33.11
N SER A 670 11.01 -18.52 -33.84
CA SER A 670 10.94 -17.07 -34.02
C SER A 670 10.39 -16.30 -32.81
N LYS A 671 9.97 -16.98 -31.73
CA LYS A 671 9.67 -16.39 -30.41
C LYS A 671 10.91 -16.48 -29.51
N ASP A 672 11.35 -17.70 -29.19
CA ASP A 672 12.62 -17.96 -28.49
C ASP A 672 13.67 -18.54 -29.46
N PRO A 673 14.75 -17.81 -29.80
CA PRO A 673 15.84 -18.28 -30.67
C PRO A 673 16.81 -19.27 -29.98
N SER A 674 16.62 -19.56 -28.69
CA SER A 674 17.44 -20.50 -27.92
C SER A 674 17.08 -21.95 -28.25
N PHE A 675 18.07 -22.79 -28.55
CA PHE A 675 17.83 -24.22 -28.72
C PHE A 675 17.64 -24.91 -27.36
N ARG A 676 16.42 -25.32 -27.04
CA ARG A 676 16.06 -26.04 -25.82
C ARG A 676 15.71 -27.49 -26.12
N ALA A 677 16.14 -28.42 -25.25
CA ALA A 677 15.67 -29.81 -25.29
C ALA A 677 14.17 -29.87 -24.94
N ILE A 678 13.33 -30.29 -25.90
CA ILE A 678 11.87 -30.36 -25.75
C ILE A 678 11.34 -31.78 -25.54
N ALA A 679 12.06 -32.81 -26.01
CA ALA A 679 11.61 -34.19 -26.01
C ALA A 679 12.76 -35.20 -26.20
N THR A 680 12.46 -36.48 -26.00
CA THR A 680 13.33 -37.63 -26.29
C THR A 680 12.59 -38.75 -27.04
N THR A 681 13.31 -39.54 -27.83
CA THR A 681 12.75 -40.67 -28.61
C THR A 681 13.76 -41.79 -28.81
N GLU A 682 13.30 -43.05 -28.82
CA GLU A 682 14.12 -44.22 -29.21
C GLU A 682 14.27 -44.36 -30.73
N GLN A 683 13.45 -43.64 -31.53
CA GLN A 683 13.37 -43.79 -32.98
C GLN A 683 14.07 -42.62 -33.70
N PRO A 684 14.58 -42.80 -34.92
CA PRO A 684 15.20 -41.71 -35.71
C PRO A 684 14.15 -40.77 -36.35
N ALA A 685 13.07 -40.52 -35.62
CA ALA A 685 11.95 -39.66 -35.99
C ALA A 685 11.22 -39.16 -34.74
N TYR A 686 10.64 -37.97 -34.84
CA TYR A 686 9.83 -37.31 -33.82
C TYR A 686 8.66 -36.58 -34.48
N GLN A 687 7.58 -36.35 -33.74
CA GLN A 687 6.42 -35.58 -34.18
C GLN A 687 6.17 -34.52 -33.11
N ASP A 688 6.37 -33.26 -33.49
CA ASP A 688 6.16 -32.11 -32.62
C ASP A 688 4.73 -31.60 -32.80
N ASP A 689 3.87 -31.97 -31.86
CA ASP A 689 2.47 -31.54 -31.71
C ASP A 689 2.35 -30.26 -30.84
N THR A 690 3.47 -29.64 -30.46
CA THR A 690 3.53 -28.43 -29.64
C THR A 690 3.88 -27.18 -30.47
N VAL A 691 3.41 -27.14 -31.72
CA VAL A 691 3.73 -26.10 -32.72
C VAL A 691 2.57 -25.13 -32.97
N GLU A 692 2.90 -23.85 -33.14
CA GLU A 692 1.95 -22.75 -33.32
C GLU A 692 1.91 -22.26 -34.77
N LEU A 693 0.70 -21.92 -35.26
CA LEU A 693 0.52 -21.36 -36.59
C LEU A 693 1.11 -19.94 -36.67
N GLY A 694 1.96 -19.71 -37.67
CA GLY A 694 2.65 -18.44 -37.88
C GLY A 694 4.05 -18.35 -37.27
N VAL A 695 4.55 -19.41 -36.66
CA VAL A 695 5.89 -19.47 -36.05
C VAL A 695 6.89 -20.17 -36.98
N THR A 696 8.11 -19.63 -37.06
CA THR A 696 9.25 -20.34 -37.66
C THR A 696 9.91 -21.18 -36.58
N TYR A 697 10.15 -22.47 -36.82
CA TYR A 697 10.87 -23.36 -35.92
C TYR A 697 12.18 -23.82 -36.55
N GLN A 698 13.23 -23.92 -35.73
CA GLN A 698 14.51 -24.53 -36.08
C GLN A 698 14.78 -25.72 -35.16
N TYR A 699 15.15 -26.86 -35.74
CA TYR A 699 15.37 -28.11 -35.01
C TYR A 699 16.80 -28.61 -35.15
N LYS A 700 17.32 -29.20 -34.08
CA LYS A 700 18.59 -29.94 -34.01
C LYS A 700 18.38 -31.24 -33.23
N ILE A 701 19.11 -32.29 -33.59
CA ILE A 701 19.06 -33.59 -32.92
C ILE A 701 20.46 -33.97 -32.45
N SER A 702 20.57 -34.55 -31.25
CA SER A 702 21.75 -35.31 -30.80
C SER A 702 21.34 -36.77 -30.50
N ALA A 703 22.30 -37.69 -30.59
CA ALA A 703 22.15 -39.06 -30.15
C ALA A 703 22.67 -39.21 -28.72
N ILE A 704 22.01 -40.03 -27.90
CA ILE A 704 22.41 -40.29 -26.51
C ILE A 704 22.51 -41.78 -26.19
N ASN A 705 23.36 -42.12 -25.23
CA ASN A 705 23.45 -43.44 -24.60
C ASN A 705 23.81 -43.29 -23.12
N ALA A 706 23.92 -44.40 -22.40
CA ALA A 706 24.29 -44.43 -20.97
C ALA A 706 25.56 -43.62 -20.61
N GLY A 707 26.51 -43.44 -21.54
CA GLY A 707 27.74 -42.66 -21.38
C GLY A 707 27.60 -41.15 -21.64
N GLY A 708 26.64 -40.73 -22.47
CA GLY A 708 26.39 -39.31 -22.75
C GLY A 708 25.83 -39.01 -24.14
N GLU A 709 25.98 -37.75 -24.54
CA GLU A 709 25.39 -37.12 -25.72
C GLU A 709 26.42 -36.86 -26.84
N SER A 710 25.99 -36.98 -28.10
CA SER A 710 26.76 -36.61 -29.30
C SER A 710 26.72 -35.10 -29.59
N GLU A 711 27.63 -34.62 -30.43
CA GLU A 711 27.44 -33.33 -31.11
C GLU A 711 26.09 -33.27 -31.84
N HIS A 712 25.53 -32.06 -31.99
CA HIS A 712 24.24 -31.84 -32.65
C HIS A 712 24.33 -31.95 -34.18
N SER A 713 23.21 -32.29 -34.81
CA SER A 713 23.01 -32.26 -36.27
C SER A 713 23.12 -30.87 -36.88
N ASP A 714 23.28 -30.83 -38.21
CA ASP A 714 22.83 -29.67 -39.00
C ASP A 714 21.37 -29.36 -38.69
N GLN A 715 20.98 -28.07 -38.78
CA GLN A 715 19.63 -27.64 -38.41
C GLN A 715 18.62 -27.71 -39.57
N ALA A 716 17.39 -28.10 -39.26
CA ALA A 716 16.25 -27.99 -40.17
C ALA A 716 15.35 -26.82 -39.74
N GLU A 717 15.04 -25.92 -40.67
CA GLU A 717 14.11 -24.80 -40.47
C GLU A 717 12.77 -25.09 -41.16
N ILE A 718 11.66 -24.73 -40.50
CA ILE A 718 10.31 -24.82 -41.08
C ILE A 718 9.44 -23.66 -40.58
N PHE A 719 8.69 -23.02 -41.49
CA PHE A 719 7.59 -22.14 -41.13
C PHE A 719 6.31 -22.96 -40.98
N PHE A 720 5.64 -22.88 -39.84
CA PHE A 720 4.40 -23.61 -39.59
C PHE A 720 3.18 -22.73 -39.85
N TYR A 721 2.23 -23.18 -40.69
CA TYR A 721 1.10 -22.36 -41.16
C TYR A 721 -0.06 -23.23 -41.67
N ASP A 722 -1.24 -22.64 -41.81
CA ASP A 722 -2.40 -23.28 -42.43
C ASP A 722 -2.41 -23.01 -43.95
N PRO A 723 -2.17 -24.03 -44.80
CA PRO A 723 -2.16 -23.87 -46.26
C PRO A 723 -3.55 -23.60 -46.86
N ASN A 724 -4.61 -23.62 -46.06
CA ASN A 724 -5.98 -23.26 -46.48
C ASN A 724 -6.29 -21.77 -46.26
N GLN A 725 -5.49 -21.06 -45.46
CA GLN A 725 -5.65 -19.63 -45.21
C GLN A 725 -4.94 -18.78 -46.30
N PRO A 726 -5.42 -17.56 -46.58
CA PRO A 726 -4.79 -16.69 -47.56
C PRO A 726 -3.45 -16.14 -47.03
N LYS A 727 -2.42 -16.17 -47.89
CA LYS A 727 -1.15 -15.49 -47.62
C LYS A 727 -1.39 -14.00 -47.32
N PRO A 728 -0.63 -13.41 -46.37
CA PRO A 728 -0.79 -12.00 -45.99
C PRO A 728 -0.33 -11.07 -47.12
N ALA A 729 -0.72 -9.79 -47.01
CA ALA A 729 -0.27 -8.78 -47.95
C ALA A 729 1.25 -8.55 -47.85
N THR A 730 1.89 -8.29 -48.99
CA THR A 730 3.28 -7.84 -49.04
C THR A 730 3.43 -6.46 -48.36
N PRO A 731 4.47 -6.22 -47.55
CA PRO A 731 4.69 -4.93 -46.89
C PRO A 731 4.70 -3.76 -47.87
N SER A 732 3.92 -2.72 -47.55
CA SER A 732 3.85 -1.46 -48.29
C SER A 732 4.51 -0.33 -47.50
N GLY A 733 4.88 0.74 -48.21
CA GLY A 733 5.51 1.90 -47.58
C GLY A 733 6.86 1.63 -46.93
N VAL A 734 7.58 0.59 -47.36
CA VAL A 734 8.95 0.32 -46.89
C VAL A 734 9.83 1.53 -47.19
N THR A 735 10.49 2.03 -46.16
CA THR A 735 11.39 3.19 -46.18
C THR A 735 12.61 2.92 -45.31
N ILE A 736 13.66 3.70 -45.54
CA ILE A 736 14.81 3.80 -44.64
C ILE A 736 14.70 5.16 -43.96
N THR A 737 14.55 5.17 -42.65
CA THR A 737 14.30 6.39 -41.84
C THR A 737 15.57 6.95 -41.22
N GLU A 738 16.58 6.10 -40.98
CA GLU A 738 17.92 6.50 -40.56
C GLU A 738 19.00 5.67 -41.28
N THR A 739 20.18 6.24 -41.47
CA THR A 739 21.39 5.56 -41.96
C THR A 739 22.59 6.23 -41.32
N LYS A 740 23.48 5.43 -40.71
CA LYS A 740 24.73 5.91 -40.11
C LYS A 740 25.94 5.14 -40.67
N SER A 741 27.08 5.11 -39.97
CA SER A 741 28.27 4.33 -40.38
C SER A 741 28.03 2.83 -40.27
N ILE A 742 27.41 2.37 -39.18
CA ILE A 742 27.25 0.94 -38.86
C ILE A 742 25.80 0.51 -38.56
N THR A 743 24.82 1.38 -38.82
CA THR A 743 23.38 1.06 -38.73
C THR A 743 22.56 1.51 -39.95
N VAL A 744 21.47 0.79 -40.22
CA VAL A 744 20.39 1.23 -41.11
C VAL A 744 19.04 0.97 -40.41
N MET A 745 18.20 1.98 -40.29
CA MET A 745 16.84 1.86 -39.72
C MET A 745 15.81 1.72 -40.84
N LEU A 746 15.02 0.64 -40.80
CA LEU A 746 13.97 0.32 -41.76
C LEU A 746 12.60 0.41 -41.07
N GLU A 747 11.65 1.06 -41.73
CA GLU A 747 10.25 1.17 -41.30
C GLU A 747 9.31 0.90 -42.48
N TRP A 748 8.17 0.28 -42.20
CA TRP A 748 7.13 -0.02 -43.19
C TRP A 748 5.73 0.10 -42.58
N GLN A 749 4.70 -0.06 -43.40
CA GLN A 749 3.32 -0.05 -42.91
C GLN A 749 2.97 -1.41 -42.31
N GLN A 750 2.37 -1.40 -41.13
CA GLN A 750 1.85 -2.60 -40.49
C GLN A 750 0.84 -3.31 -41.40
N VAL A 751 1.02 -4.61 -41.60
CA VAL A 751 0.11 -5.46 -42.36
C VAL A 751 -0.89 -6.12 -41.41
N GLU A 752 -2.17 -6.07 -41.78
CA GLU A 752 -3.26 -6.69 -41.02
C GLU A 752 -3.06 -8.20 -40.88
N ASN A 753 -3.14 -8.72 -39.65
CA ASN A 753 -2.86 -10.13 -39.30
C ASN A 753 -1.41 -10.58 -39.58
N ALA A 754 -0.43 -9.67 -39.64
CA ALA A 754 0.98 -10.03 -39.56
C ALA A 754 1.32 -10.62 -38.17
N ILE A 755 2.05 -11.73 -38.15
CA ILE A 755 2.65 -12.31 -36.94
C ILE A 755 4.14 -11.95 -36.85
N SER A 756 4.80 -11.86 -37.99
CA SER A 756 6.15 -11.30 -38.10
C SER A 756 6.44 -10.84 -39.53
N TYR A 757 7.60 -10.21 -39.73
CA TYR A 757 8.14 -9.82 -41.01
C TYR A 757 9.54 -10.43 -41.17
N SER A 758 9.81 -11.04 -42.32
CA SER A 758 11.16 -11.51 -42.70
C SER A 758 11.93 -10.39 -43.38
N ILE A 759 13.09 -9.99 -42.84
CA ILE A 759 13.95 -8.96 -43.44
C ILE A 759 15.06 -9.64 -44.25
N TYR A 760 15.22 -9.23 -45.51
CA TYR A 760 16.23 -9.72 -46.44
C TYR A 760 17.17 -8.60 -46.89
N ARG A 761 18.45 -8.93 -47.04
CA ARG A 761 19.53 -8.01 -47.39
C ARG A 761 20.33 -8.51 -48.60
N SER A 762 20.85 -7.59 -49.39
CA SER A 762 21.89 -7.86 -50.40
C SER A 762 22.81 -6.64 -50.56
N THR A 763 24.00 -6.84 -51.13
CA THR A 763 24.94 -5.76 -51.53
C THR A 763 25.01 -5.57 -53.05
N ASP A 764 24.27 -6.36 -53.83
CA ASP A 764 24.05 -6.19 -55.28
C ASP A 764 22.55 -5.96 -55.53
N PRO A 765 22.12 -4.92 -56.27
CA PRO A 765 20.71 -4.68 -56.58
C PRO A 765 20.01 -5.82 -57.33
N ASN A 766 20.78 -6.69 -57.99
CA ASN A 766 20.32 -7.86 -58.74
C ASN A 766 20.83 -9.18 -58.11
N GLY A 767 21.43 -9.12 -56.92
CA GLY A 767 21.99 -10.26 -56.22
C GLY A 767 20.94 -11.18 -55.62
N GLU A 768 21.41 -12.28 -55.04
CA GLU A 768 20.62 -13.09 -54.13
C GLU A 768 20.37 -12.30 -52.84
N PHE A 769 19.14 -12.36 -52.33
CA PHE A 769 18.70 -11.68 -51.12
C PHE A 769 18.70 -12.70 -49.98
N THR A 770 19.59 -12.54 -49.01
CA THR A 770 19.67 -13.43 -47.85
C THR A 770 18.82 -12.90 -46.71
N LYS A 771 18.05 -13.78 -46.04
CA LYS A 771 17.31 -13.41 -44.82
C LYS A 771 18.33 -13.07 -43.73
N VAL A 772 18.15 -11.94 -43.05
CA VAL A 772 19.05 -11.47 -41.97
C VAL A 772 18.36 -11.42 -40.61
N ALA A 773 17.04 -11.23 -40.57
CA ALA A 773 16.26 -11.18 -39.34
C ALA A 773 14.78 -11.55 -39.56
N ASN A 774 14.07 -11.71 -38.45
CA ASN A 774 12.63 -11.48 -38.37
C ASN A 774 12.40 -10.23 -37.48
N SER A 775 11.26 -9.57 -37.62
CA SER A 775 10.74 -8.60 -36.65
C SER A 775 9.26 -8.84 -36.40
N THR A 776 8.79 -8.70 -35.16
CA THR A 776 7.36 -8.73 -34.80
C THR A 776 6.68 -7.39 -35.11
N THR A 777 7.44 -6.29 -35.00
CA THR A 777 6.98 -4.91 -35.26
C THR A 777 7.22 -4.50 -36.73
N PRO A 778 6.55 -3.44 -37.23
CA PRO A 778 6.74 -2.96 -38.60
C PRO A 778 8.01 -2.11 -38.79
N SER A 779 9.06 -2.41 -38.02
CA SER A 779 10.37 -1.76 -38.10
C SER A 779 11.52 -2.72 -37.78
N TYR A 780 12.73 -2.40 -38.21
CA TYR A 780 13.94 -3.17 -37.94
C TYR A 780 15.21 -2.32 -38.08
N MET A 781 16.10 -2.37 -37.08
CA MET A 781 17.45 -1.81 -37.17
C MET A 781 18.44 -2.91 -37.60
N ASP A 782 19.05 -2.75 -38.77
CA ASP A 782 20.15 -3.61 -39.19
C ASP A 782 21.46 -3.11 -38.55
N LYS A 783 22.02 -3.90 -37.64
CA LYS A 783 23.28 -3.63 -36.94
C LYS A 783 24.03 -4.95 -36.64
N PRO A 784 25.35 -5.05 -36.88
CA PRO A 784 26.19 -4.09 -37.61
C PRO A 784 26.07 -4.24 -39.13
N VAL A 785 26.21 -3.11 -39.81
CA VAL A 785 26.53 -3.03 -41.25
C VAL A 785 27.92 -2.43 -41.45
N GLU A 786 28.52 -2.63 -42.63
CA GLU A 786 29.81 -2.03 -43.00
C GLU A 786 29.62 -0.57 -43.42
N ALA A 787 30.59 0.29 -43.09
CA ALA A 787 30.59 1.70 -43.48
C ALA A 787 30.83 1.90 -45.00
N SER A 788 30.41 3.06 -45.53
CA SER A 788 30.54 3.45 -46.94
C SER A 788 30.03 2.42 -47.96
N THR A 789 29.05 1.61 -47.56
CA THR A 789 28.59 0.42 -48.28
C THR A 789 27.11 0.54 -48.64
N THR A 790 26.78 0.27 -49.91
CA THR A 790 25.38 0.27 -50.37
C THR A 790 24.70 -1.06 -50.07
N TYR A 791 23.61 -1.01 -49.31
CA TYR A 791 22.78 -2.15 -48.97
C TYR A 791 21.40 -2.04 -49.63
N TYR A 792 20.84 -3.18 -49.99
CA TYR A 792 19.53 -3.34 -50.62
C TYR A 792 18.67 -4.23 -49.74
N TYR A 793 17.45 -3.78 -49.40
CA TYR A 793 16.54 -4.48 -48.50
C TYR A 793 15.21 -4.82 -49.16
N LYS A 794 14.65 -5.96 -48.76
CA LYS A 794 13.30 -6.41 -49.07
C LYS A 794 12.68 -7.08 -47.86
N ILE A 795 11.36 -7.00 -47.74
CA ILE A 795 10.62 -7.49 -46.58
C ILE A 795 9.41 -8.31 -47.05
N SER A 796 9.13 -9.43 -46.39
CA SER A 796 7.87 -10.18 -46.53
C SER A 796 7.15 -10.27 -45.20
N THR A 797 5.82 -10.34 -45.23
CA THR A 797 4.97 -10.57 -44.06
C THR A 797 4.77 -12.07 -43.88
N ALA A 798 4.81 -12.55 -42.65
CA ALA A 798 4.44 -13.91 -42.26
C ALA A 798 3.15 -13.88 -41.41
N SER A 799 2.23 -14.81 -41.66
CA SER A 799 1.03 -15.03 -40.85
C SER A 799 0.61 -16.50 -40.84
N THR A 800 -0.50 -16.81 -40.16
CA THR A 800 -1.14 -18.13 -40.20
C THR A 800 -1.42 -18.67 -41.61
N GLY A 801 -1.52 -17.80 -42.63
CA GLY A 801 -1.72 -18.18 -44.04
C GLY A 801 -0.43 -18.37 -44.86
N GLY A 802 0.74 -18.39 -44.22
CA GLY A 802 2.04 -18.47 -44.89
C GLY A 802 2.74 -17.12 -45.04
N GLU A 803 3.86 -17.10 -45.78
CA GLU A 803 4.60 -15.87 -46.07
C GLU A 803 4.11 -15.15 -47.35
N SER A 804 4.17 -13.82 -47.41
CA SER A 804 3.82 -13.00 -48.59
C SER A 804 4.85 -13.13 -49.73
N ALA A 805 4.65 -12.38 -50.81
CA ALA A 805 5.78 -12.04 -51.70
C ALA A 805 6.67 -10.97 -51.03
N LEU A 806 7.94 -10.90 -51.42
CA LEU A 806 8.86 -9.83 -51.03
C LEU A 806 8.38 -8.46 -51.53
N SER A 807 8.68 -7.42 -50.76
CA SER A 807 8.45 -6.01 -51.12
C SER A 807 9.23 -5.55 -52.35
N GLU A 808 8.87 -4.38 -52.85
CA GLU A 808 9.79 -3.57 -53.65
C GLU A 808 11.09 -3.30 -52.88
N VAL A 809 12.19 -3.09 -53.61
CA VAL A 809 13.52 -2.90 -53.03
C VAL A 809 13.72 -1.46 -52.56
N VAL A 810 14.22 -1.29 -51.33
CA VAL A 810 14.79 -0.03 -50.84
C VAL A 810 16.31 -0.16 -50.73
N SER A 811 17.02 0.97 -50.77
CA SER A 811 18.49 0.96 -50.68
C SER A 811 19.02 2.25 -50.08
N THR A 812 20.09 2.13 -49.28
CA THR A 812 20.86 3.24 -48.74
C THR A 812 22.37 2.94 -48.86
N THR A 813 23.20 3.95 -48.67
CA THR A 813 24.65 3.80 -48.52
C THR A 813 25.02 4.32 -47.15
N THR A 814 25.65 3.48 -46.32
CA THR A 814 26.15 3.87 -44.99
C THR A 814 27.19 4.98 -45.06
N GLU A 815 27.33 5.75 -43.99
CA GLU A 815 28.20 6.93 -43.94
C GLU A 815 29.71 6.55 -43.87
N GLU A 816 30.60 7.54 -43.83
CA GLU A 816 32.04 7.28 -43.61
C GLU A 816 32.29 6.86 -42.14
N ALA A 817 33.17 5.88 -41.91
CA ALA A 817 33.39 5.33 -40.57
C ALA A 817 33.95 6.36 -39.58
N ILE A 818 33.22 6.59 -38.49
CA ILE A 818 33.62 7.45 -37.35
C ILE A 818 34.36 6.65 -36.27
N GLU A 819 34.95 7.35 -35.29
CA GLU A 819 35.55 6.74 -34.09
C GLU A 819 34.63 6.92 -32.85
N ILE A 820 34.93 6.23 -31.75
CA ILE A 820 34.25 6.46 -30.45
C ILE A 820 34.59 7.88 -29.96
N PRO A 821 33.64 8.63 -29.36
CA PRO A 821 33.87 10.01 -28.96
C PRO A 821 35.01 10.18 -27.95
N LYS A 822 35.55 11.39 -27.91
CA LYS A 822 36.58 11.75 -26.91
C LYS A 822 35.95 11.90 -25.54
N VAL A 823 36.73 11.58 -24.51
CA VAL A 823 36.34 11.74 -23.10
C VAL A 823 36.00 13.23 -22.83
N PRO A 824 34.80 13.56 -22.30
CA PRO A 824 34.43 14.93 -21.98
C PRO A 824 35.37 15.62 -20.99
N THR A 825 35.58 16.92 -21.18
CA THR A 825 36.46 17.76 -20.35
C THR A 825 35.74 19.02 -19.86
N GLY A 826 36.40 19.81 -19.00
CA GLY A 826 35.90 21.11 -18.57
C GLY A 826 34.69 21.11 -17.62
N LEU A 827 34.41 19.98 -16.94
CA LEU A 827 33.28 19.87 -16.01
C LEU A 827 33.30 20.98 -14.93
N THR A 828 32.18 21.69 -14.82
CA THR A 828 31.95 22.80 -13.86
C THR A 828 30.54 22.71 -13.27
N ALA A 829 30.35 23.34 -12.10
CA ALA A 829 29.05 23.48 -11.43
C ALA A 829 28.44 24.85 -11.73
N GLY A 830 27.15 24.88 -12.04
CA GLY A 830 26.36 26.09 -12.27
C GLY A 830 25.60 26.54 -11.01
N GLU A 831 24.29 26.75 -11.12
CA GLU A 831 23.42 26.98 -9.96
C GLU A 831 23.24 25.69 -9.13
N ILE A 832 23.52 25.79 -7.83
CA ILE A 832 23.44 24.68 -6.86
C ILE A 832 22.52 25.09 -5.73
N THR A 833 21.38 24.40 -5.60
CA THR A 833 20.40 24.57 -4.54
C THR A 833 20.33 23.31 -3.66
N THR A 834 19.35 23.24 -2.74
CA THR A 834 19.08 22.02 -1.98
C THR A 834 18.16 21.02 -2.70
N SER A 835 17.72 21.32 -3.92
CA SER A 835 16.81 20.48 -4.73
C SER A 835 17.25 20.30 -6.18
N ALA A 836 18.22 21.08 -6.67
CA ALA A 836 18.76 20.96 -8.04
C ALA A 836 20.25 21.31 -8.08
N PHE A 837 21.05 20.50 -8.78
CA PHE A 837 22.46 20.76 -9.06
C PHE A 837 22.69 20.90 -10.58
N GLU A 838 23.11 22.06 -11.07
CA GLU A 838 23.53 22.24 -12.47
C GLU A 838 25.00 21.83 -12.69
N ILE A 839 25.26 21.04 -13.74
CA ILE A 839 26.60 20.61 -14.20
C ILE A 839 26.75 20.94 -15.69
N ASN A 840 27.87 21.58 -16.06
CA ASN A 840 28.21 21.97 -17.44
C ASN A 840 29.58 21.36 -17.85
N TRP A 841 29.79 21.06 -19.13
CA TRP A 841 31.08 20.58 -19.67
C TRP A 841 31.42 21.17 -21.05
N GLU A 842 32.59 20.83 -21.59
CA GLU A 842 33.00 21.19 -22.95
C GLU A 842 32.38 20.24 -23.99
N ASP A 843 31.82 20.82 -25.06
CA ASP A 843 31.24 20.08 -26.19
C ASP A 843 32.27 19.19 -26.92
N VAL A 844 31.84 17.99 -27.33
CA VAL A 844 32.64 16.92 -27.89
C VAL A 844 32.20 16.62 -29.32
N ALA A 845 33.06 16.97 -30.29
CA ALA A 845 32.85 16.62 -31.68
C ALA A 845 32.67 15.10 -31.88
N GLU A 846 31.73 14.74 -32.75
CA GLU A 846 31.30 13.36 -33.06
C GLU A 846 30.55 12.64 -31.91
N ALA A 847 30.14 13.35 -30.85
CA ALA A 847 29.14 12.89 -29.91
C ALA A 847 27.71 13.13 -30.43
N GLU A 848 26.80 12.18 -30.17
CA GLU A 848 25.36 12.30 -30.42
C GLU A 848 24.58 12.58 -29.13
N SER A 849 25.15 12.19 -27.98
CA SER A 849 24.63 12.45 -26.64
C SER A 849 25.72 12.22 -25.58
N TYR A 850 25.41 12.55 -24.33
CA TYR A 850 26.23 12.34 -23.16
C TYR A 850 25.47 11.51 -22.11
N ASN A 851 26.11 10.48 -21.52
CA ASN A 851 25.54 9.80 -20.35
C ASN A 851 26.04 10.47 -19.07
N VAL A 852 25.11 10.80 -18.17
CA VAL A 852 25.41 11.43 -16.88
C VAL A 852 25.53 10.36 -15.82
N TYR A 853 26.73 10.16 -15.28
CA TYR A 853 27.00 9.23 -14.18
C TYR A 853 27.11 9.96 -12.85
N ARG A 854 26.40 9.48 -11.84
CA ARG A 854 26.40 10.02 -10.48
C ARG A 854 26.77 8.96 -9.46
N LYS A 855 27.37 9.40 -8.36
CA LYS A 855 27.35 8.71 -7.06
C LYS A 855 27.23 9.71 -5.91
N THR A 856 26.91 9.25 -4.71
CA THR A 856 27.00 10.06 -3.49
C THR A 856 28.46 10.39 -3.17
N ASN A 857 28.68 11.44 -2.38
CA ASN A 857 30.01 11.78 -1.85
C ASN A 857 30.45 10.89 -0.68
N GLU A 858 29.56 10.09 -0.10
CA GLU A 858 29.80 9.36 1.15
C GLU A 858 30.32 7.95 0.90
N ASP A 859 29.61 7.14 0.11
CA ASP A 859 30.12 5.89 -0.47
C ASP A 859 29.22 5.39 -1.61
N GLY A 860 29.82 4.78 -2.63
CA GLY A 860 29.10 4.18 -3.75
C GLY A 860 29.87 4.13 -5.07
N ASP A 861 29.38 3.30 -5.99
CA ASP A 861 29.82 3.23 -7.39
C ASP A 861 29.05 4.22 -8.26
N TYR A 862 29.66 4.63 -9.37
CA TYR A 862 29.01 5.48 -10.37
C TYR A 862 27.93 4.70 -11.11
N ARG A 863 26.72 5.26 -11.15
CA ARG A 863 25.59 4.76 -11.94
C ARG A 863 25.15 5.84 -12.91
N GLN A 864 24.76 5.44 -14.12
CA GLN A 864 24.07 6.35 -15.02
C GLN A 864 22.74 6.77 -14.37
N ILE A 865 22.45 8.07 -14.41
CA ILE A 865 21.18 8.63 -13.90
C ILE A 865 20.35 9.29 -15.01
N SER A 866 20.99 9.67 -16.12
CA SER A 866 20.32 10.31 -17.25
C SER A 866 21.20 10.24 -18.51
N SER A 867 20.67 10.70 -19.62
CA SER A 867 21.42 11.13 -20.80
C SER A 867 20.88 12.46 -21.30
N THR A 868 21.69 13.18 -22.08
CA THR A 868 21.35 14.51 -22.64
C THR A 868 22.07 14.71 -23.97
N ASP A 869 21.46 15.44 -24.91
CA ASP A 869 22.09 15.90 -26.16
C ASP A 869 22.84 17.24 -25.98
N GLU A 870 22.52 18.00 -24.93
CA GLU A 870 23.18 19.25 -24.56
C GLU A 870 24.45 19.05 -23.73
N SER A 871 25.37 20.03 -23.78
CA SER A 871 26.62 20.04 -23.00
C SER A 871 26.45 20.46 -21.53
N ALA A 872 25.23 20.31 -21.00
CA ALA A 872 24.84 20.63 -19.63
C ALA A 872 23.72 19.71 -19.14
N TYR A 873 23.57 19.59 -17.83
CA TYR A 873 22.52 18.82 -17.15
C TYR A 873 22.16 19.44 -15.80
N ILE A 874 20.88 19.40 -15.43
CA ILE A 874 20.39 19.77 -14.10
C ILE A 874 19.93 18.49 -13.41
N ASP A 875 20.59 18.12 -12.31
CA ASP A 875 20.15 17.02 -11.48
C ASP A 875 19.16 17.52 -10.41
N GLU A 876 17.87 17.38 -10.71
CA GLU A 876 16.77 17.65 -9.76
C GLU A 876 16.48 16.45 -8.84
N SER A 877 17.17 15.31 -9.03
CA SER A 877 17.00 14.09 -8.23
C SER A 877 17.93 14.03 -7.01
N VAL A 878 18.35 15.19 -6.48
CA VAL A 878 19.34 15.31 -5.40
C VAL A 878 18.69 15.25 -4.01
N SER A 879 19.19 14.38 -3.14
CA SER A 879 18.67 14.20 -1.78
C SER A 879 19.44 15.02 -0.76
N ILE A 880 18.71 15.81 0.03
CA ILE A 880 19.22 16.50 1.24
C ILE A 880 19.71 15.55 2.35
N SER A 881 19.54 14.24 2.17
CA SER A 881 20.07 13.21 3.09
C SER A 881 21.49 12.74 2.74
N ASP A 882 22.05 13.17 1.60
CA ASP A 882 23.46 12.99 1.24
C ASP A 882 24.22 14.33 1.40
N THR A 883 25.49 14.30 1.82
CA THR A 883 26.38 15.50 1.80
C THR A 883 26.73 16.01 0.40
N GLY A 884 26.12 15.44 -0.64
CA GLY A 884 26.23 15.83 -2.04
C GLY A 884 26.67 14.67 -2.94
N TYR A 885 27.04 15.01 -4.17
CA TYR A 885 27.23 14.04 -5.24
C TYR A 885 28.51 14.31 -6.04
N SER A 886 29.09 13.23 -6.57
CA SER A 886 30.17 13.27 -7.54
C SER A 886 29.66 12.81 -8.90
N TYR A 887 29.95 13.59 -9.94
CA TYR A 887 29.51 13.36 -11.32
C TYR A 887 30.68 13.05 -12.25
N LYS A 888 30.43 12.20 -13.23
CA LYS A 888 31.27 11.90 -14.39
C LYS A 888 30.39 11.88 -15.64
N ILE A 889 30.95 12.28 -16.77
CA ILE A 889 30.25 12.31 -18.05
C ILE A 889 31.00 11.42 -19.05
N THR A 890 30.28 10.73 -19.92
CA THR A 890 30.80 10.12 -21.15
C THR A 890 30.18 10.81 -22.36
N ALA A 891 30.81 10.69 -23.53
CA ALA A 891 30.20 11.03 -24.80
C ALA A 891 29.90 9.75 -25.59
N VAL A 892 28.76 9.71 -26.26
CA VAL A 892 28.21 8.50 -26.91
C VAL A 892 27.91 8.79 -28.39
N ASN A 893 28.24 7.85 -29.27
CA ASN A 893 27.72 7.78 -30.64
C ASN A 893 27.46 6.31 -31.03
N GLU A 894 27.06 6.06 -32.28
CA GLU A 894 26.76 4.70 -32.79
C GLU A 894 27.88 3.64 -32.59
N MET A 895 29.15 4.07 -32.53
CA MET A 895 30.33 3.21 -32.34
C MET A 895 30.56 2.84 -30.87
N GLY A 896 29.91 3.56 -29.95
CA GLY A 896 29.92 3.27 -28.52
C GLY A 896 30.18 4.50 -27.64
N GLU A 897 30.52 4.21 -26.40
CA GLU A 897 30.66 5.17 -25.32
C GLU A 897 32.14 5.46 -25.00
N SER A 898 32.46 6.73 -24.74
CA SER A 898 33.80 7.15 -24.31
C SER A 898 34.14 6.60 -22.93
N ASN A 899 35.43 6.57 -22.57
CA ASN A 899 35.78 6.44 -21.15
C ASN A 899 35.16 7.59 -20.33
N LEU A 900 34.88 7.33 -19.05
CA LEU A 900 34.37 8.33 -18.10
C LEU A 900 35.35 9.51 -17.92
N SER A 901 34.81 10.73 -17.87
CA SER A 901 35.54 11.97 -17.54
C SER A 901 36.27 11.92 -16.19
N GLU A 902 37.11 12.91 -15.92
CA GLU A 902 37.45 13.24 -14.52
C GLU A 902 36.19 13.64 -13.73
N ALA A 903 36.22 13.43 -12.41
CA ALA A 903 35.05 13.65 -11.56
C ALA A 903 34.93 15.09 -11.06
N ILE A 904 33.71 15.64 -11.07
CA ILE A 904 33.36 16.85 -10.32
C ILE A 904 32.58 16.46 -9.06
N ALA A 905 33.06 16.88 -7.89
CA ALA A 905 32.39 16.64 -6.60
C ALA A 905 31.71 17.92 -6.10
N ILE A 906 30.38 17.88 -5.99
CA ILE A 906 29.52 18.99 -5.59
C ILE A 906 28.95 18.66 -4.20
N LYS A 907 28.93 19.66 -3.30
CA LYS A 907 28.39 19.49 -1.94
C LYS A 907 26.97 20.02 -1.85
N MET A 908 26.12 19.29 -1.13
CA MET A 908 24.78 19.75 -0.76
C MET A 908 24.88 21.04 0.08
N PRO A 909 24.15 22.12 -0.22
CA PRO A 909 24.09 23.30 0.65
C PRO A 909 23.47 23.00 2.01
N VAL A 910 23.78 23.81 3.03
CA VAL A 910 23.03 23.80 4.30
C VAL A 910 21.63 24.40 4.10
N PRO A 911 20.64 24.07 4.94
CA PRO A 911 19.25 24.51 4.75
C PRO A 911 19.02 26.00 4.94
N GLY A 912 17.86 26.48 4.50
CA GLY A 912 17.38 27.83 4.81
C GLY A 912 17.10 28.02 6.30
N THR A 913 17.63 29.09 6.89
CA THR A 913 17.42 29.46 8.30
C THR A 913 15.93 29.57 8.65
N PRO A 914 15.42 28.86 9.68
CA PRO A 914 14.02 28.99 10.10
C PRO A 914 13.68 30.41 10.56
N THR A 915 12.48 30.88 10.21
CA THR A 915 11.97 32.20 10.60
C THR A 915 10.66 32.07 11.38
N GLU A 916 10.16 33.20 11.90
CA GLU A 916 8.84 33.30 12.53
C GLU A 916 8.64 32.33 13.73
N LEU A 917 9.73 31.99 14.44
CA LEU A 917 9.66 31.22 15.68
C LEU A 917 8.77 31.97 16.68
N ARG A 918 7.76 31.25 17.20
CA ARG A 918 6.76 31.69 18.15
C ARG A 918 6.41 30.55 19.11
N VAL A 919 5.99 30.92 20.31
CA VAL A 919 5.40 29.97 21.27
C VAL A 919 3.95 29.74 20.90
N THR A 920 3.52 28.50 20.76
CA THR A 920 2.12 28.12 20.48
C THR A 920 1.34 27.82 21.75
N MET A 921 1.98 27.16 22.71
CA MET A 921 1.31 26.73 23.94
C MET A 921 2.29 26.68 25.11
N ILE A 922 1.82 26.94 26.32
CA ILE A 922 2.65 26.99 27.53
C ILE A 922 2.00 26.10 28.58
N GLY A 923 2.79 25.20 29.15
CA GLY A 923 2.38 24.32 30.23
C GLY A 923 2.98 24.73 31.58
N ASN A 924 2.71 23.91 32.59
CA ASN A 924 3.43 24.03 33.85
C ASN A 924 4.90 23.58 33.72
N ASN A 925 5.18 22.62 32.85
CA ASN A 925 6.50 22.02 32.65
C ASN A 925 6.75 21.64 31.17
N PHE A 926 6.14 22.39 30.25
CA PHE A 926 6.33 22.21 28.80
C PHE A 926 6.17 23.54 28.06
N VAL A 927 6.73 23.63 26.86
CA VAL A 927 6.54 24.73 25.91
C VAL A 927 6.35 24.15 24.51
N GLY A 928 5.24 24.50 23.87
CA GLY A 928 4.99 24.27 22.44
C GLY A 928 5.55 25.43 21.60
N LEU A 929 6.27 25.10 20.54
CA LEU A 929 6.91 26.03 19.61
C LEU A 929 6.40 25.77 18.20
N ALA A 930 6.30 26.82 17.39
CA ALA A 930 6.13 26.76 15.94
C ALA A 930 7.04 27.77 15.25
N TRP A 931 7.42 27.51 14.00
CA TRP A 931 8.22 28.41 13.18
C TRP A 931 7.70 28.42 11.74
N LYS A 932 8.59 28.67 10.79
CA LYS A 932 8.40 28.60 9.35
C LYS A 932 9.67 28.10 8.70
N SER A 933 9.55 27.07 7.89
CA SER A 933 10.60 26.55 7.01
C SER A 933 11.04 27.60 5.99
N ASN A 934 12.31 27.52 5.58
CA ASN A 934 12.80 28.17 4.36
C ASN A 934 13.54 27.16 3.46
N GLY A 935 13.12 25.88 3.50
CA GLY A 935 13.53 24.84 2.56
C GLY A 935 14.85 24.12 2.88
N GLY A 936 15.03 22.95 2.24
CA GLY A 936 16.29 22.18 2.23
C GLY A 936 16.63 21.39 3.50
N ALA A 937 15.70 21.30 4.45
CA ALA A 937 15.91 20.69 5.77
C ALA A 937 15.26 19.30 5.87
N ASN A 938 15.93 18.33 6.51
CA ASN A 938 15.33 17.04 6.87
C ASN A 938 14.97 16.93 8.37
N GLN A 939 15.46 17.86 9.18
CA GLN A 939 15.07 18.07 10.58
C GLN A 939 15.35 19.50 11.04
N TYR A 940 14.86 19.86 12.23
CA TYR A 940 15.14 21.12 12.91
C TYR A 940 15.68 20.86 14.31
N ASN A 941 16.89 21.31 14.60
CA ASN A 941 17.54 21.17 15.90
C ASN A 941 17.07 22.30 16.84
N VAL A 942 16.49 21.95 17.98
CA VAL A 942 15.85 22.89 18.90
C VAL A 942 16.68 23.08 20.17
N TYR A 943 16.87 24.33 20.57
CA TYR A 943 17.67 24.73 21.71
C TYR A 943 16.89 25.63 22.65
N ARG A 944 17.28 25.63 23.93
CA ARG A 944 16.87 26.63 24.92
C ARG A 944 18.08 27.16 25.69
N GLU A 945 17.95 28.36 26.21
CA GLU A 945 18.86 28.98 27.17
C GLU A 945 18.08 29.35 28.45
N ALA A 946 18.64 29.05 29.62
CA ALA A 946 18.17 29.54 30.92
C ALA A 946 19.38 29.81 31.84
N ASP A 947 19.32 30.90 32.60
CA ASP A 947 20.39 31.40 33.49
C ASP A 947 21.80 31.52 32.85
N GLY A 948 21.87 31.54 31.51
CA GLY A 948 23.11 31.62 30.72
C GLY A 948 23.69 30.26 30.27
N GLU A 949 23.02 29.15 30.57
CA GLU A 949 23.38 27.81 30.09
C GLU A 949 22.49 27.39 28.91
N VAL A 950 23.09 26.83 27.86
CA VAL A 950 22.40 26.43 26.61
C VAL A 950 22.24 24.91 26.57
N GLU A 951 21.02 24.45 26.32
CA GLU A 951 20.62 23.04 26.24
C GLU A 951 20.06 22.70 24.85
N TYR A 952 20.55 21.61 24.26
CA TYR A 952 19.96 21.01 23.06
C TYR A 952 18.87 20.02 23.47
N LEU A 953 17.64 20.24 22.99
CA LEU A 953 16.45 19.50 23.42
C LEU A 953 16.13 18.28 22.54
N GLY A 954 16.77 18.19 21.38
CA GLY A 954 16.43 17.24 20.32
C GLY A 954 16.01 17.96 19.05
N TYR A 955 15.35 17.22 18.16
CA TYR A 955 14.96 17.71 16.84
C TYR A 955 13.47 17.47 16.55
N ALA A 956 12.92 18.27 15.64
CA ALA A 956 11.63 18.03 15.00
C ALA A 956 11.81 17.65 13.51
N LYS A 957 10.86 16.90 12.95
CA LYS A 957 10.74 16.66 11.49
C LYS A 957 9.66 17.51 10.82
N VAL A 958 9.10 18.45 11.57
CA VAL A 958 7.95 19.30 11.21
C VAL A 958 8.16 20.67 11.85
N ASP A 959 7.42 21.69 11.41
CA ASP A 959 7.62 23.09 11.82
C ASP A 959 7.13 23.41 13.25
N THR A 960 7.04 22.41 14.13
CA THR A 960 6.66 22.53 15.54
C THR A 960 7.42 21.58 16.46
N PHE A 961 7.65 21.97 17.72
CA PHE A 961 8.31 21.16 18.75
C PHE A 961 7.66 21.36 20.13
N TYR A 962 7.74 20.34 20.98
CA TYR A 962 7.29 20.40 22.37
C TYR A 962 8.47 20.10 23.30
N ASP A 963 8.99 21.13 23.94
CA ASP A 963 9.87 20.97 25.10
C ASP A 963 9.04 20.38 26.25
N ARG A 964 9.47 19.25 26.79
CA ARG A 964 8.84 18.54 27.92
C ARG A 964 9.73 18.45 29.17
N THR A 965 10.94 19.01 29.09
CA THR A 965 11.94 19.01 30.15
C THR A 965 12.00 20.37 30.86
N ALA A 966 11.13 21.31 30.49
CA ALA A 966 11.07 22.65 31.05
C ALA A 966 10.59 22.61 32.51
N GLU A 967 11.35 23.23 33.42
CA GLU A 967 10.99 23.28 34.84
C GLU A 967 9.94 24.36 35.13
N PRO A 968 9.07 24.21 36.15
CA PRO A 968 8.00 25.17 36.41
C PRO A 968 8.47 26.52 36.97
N ASN A 969 7.96 27.61 36.39
CA ASN A 969 8.27 29.01 36.74
C ASN A 969 9.71 29.44 36.36
N VAL A 970 10.34 28.75 35.41
CA VAL A 970 11.61 29.14 34.81
C VAL A 970 11.33 29.89 33.50
N THR A 971 12.13 30.93 33.22
CA THR A 971 12.13 31.63 31.93
C THR A 971 13.17 31.01 31.02
N TYR A 972 12.76 30.62 29.83
CA TYR A 972 13.59 30.04 28.78
C TYR A 972 13.60 30.91 27.54
N THR A 973 14.76 31.07 26.91
CA THR A 973 14.90 31.63 25.56
C THR A 973 15.13 30.51 24.56
N TYR A 974 14.21 30.29 23.63
CA TYR A 974 14.32 29.24 22.61
C TYR A 974 14.85 29.79 21.29
N TYR A 975 15.60 28.95 20.57
CA TYR A 975 15.98 29.16 19.17
C TYR A 975 16.15 27.82 18.45
N ILE A 976 16.13 27.86 17.12
CA ILE A 976 16.12 26.68 16.26
C ILE A 976 17.16 26.85 15.15
N LYS A 977 17.66 25.73 14.63
CA LYS A 977 18.33 25.67 13.34
C LYS A 977 17.71 24.58 12.47
N ALA A 978 17.57 24.82 11.18
CA ALA A 978 17.32 23.74 10.24
C ALA A 978 18.59 22.90 10.06
N ALA A 979 18.46 21.62 9.77
CA ALA A 979 19.59 20.75 9.47
C ALA A 979 19.29 19.80 8.29
N ASN A 980 20.36 19.43 7.59
CA ASN A 980 20.41 18.35 6.60
C ASN A 980 21.77 17.64 6.70
N ALA A 981 22.09 16.73 5.77
CA ALA A 981 23.34 15.96 5.84
C ALA A 981 24.61 16.83 5.83
N SER A 982 24.59 18.00 5.19
CA SER A 982 25.71 18.96 5.18
C SER A 982 25.85 19.79 6.46
N GLY A 983 24.87 19.73 7.38
CA GLY A 983 24.90 20.39 8.68
C GLY A 983 23.76 21.36 8.92
N GLU A 984 24.01 22.33 9.81
CA GLU A 984 22.98 23.24 10.33
C GLU A 984 22.96 24.60 9.60
N SER A 985 21.79 25.21 9.56
CA SER A 985 21.60 26.62 9.20
C SER A 985 22.17 27.57 10.28
N GLU A 986 22.13 28.87 10.00
CA GLU A 986 22.19 29.90 11.06
C GLU A 986 20.99 29.77 12.01
N THR A 987 21.05 30.43 13.16
CA THR A 987 19.97 30.44 14.16
C THR A 987 18.75 31.24 13.70
N SER A 988 17.55 30.75 14.03
CA SER A 988 16.29 31.47 13.91
C SER A 988 16.24 32.76 14.75
N ASN A 989 15.16 33.54 14.62
CA ASN A 989 14.81 34.47 15.69
C ASN A 989 14.59 33.72 17.01
N VAL A 990 14.81 34.40 18.14
CA VAL A 990 14.63 33.82 19.48
C VAL A 990 13.24 34.14 20.06
N VAL A 991 12.78 33.34 21.02
CA VAL A 991 11.56 33.64 21.81
C VAL A 991 11.77 33.38 23.30
N GLU A 992 11.39 34.33 24.15
CA GLU A 992 11.47 34.24 25.62
C GLU A 992 10.11 33.89 26.23
N VAL A 993 10.06 32.94 27.17
CA VAL A 993 8.81 32.50 27.81
C VAL A 993 9.01 31.92 29.21
N THR A 994 8.08 32.22 30.13
CA THR A 994 8.07 31.67 31.50
C THR A 994 6.99 30.60 31.67
N THR A 995 7.40 29.38 32.00
CA THR A 995 6.50 28.25 32.30
C THR A 995 5.73 28.42 33.61
N GLY A 996 4.82 27.48 33.92
CA GLY A 996 4.20 27.34 35.23
C GLY A 996 2.70 27.63 35.22
N TYR A 997 1.93 26.94 36.08
CA TYR A 997 0.45 27.05 36.10
C TYR A 997 -0.09 28.49 36.19
N LEU A 998 0.66 29.45 36.76
CA LEU A 998 0.27 30.85 36.79
C LEU A 998 0.30 31.50 35.40
N THR A 999 1.28 31.19 34.55
CA THR A 999 1.30 31.65 33.16
C THR A 999 0.14 31.03 32.39
N VAL A 1000 -0.03 29.71 32.47
CA VAL A 1000 -1.13 28.99 31.77
C VAL A 1000 -2.51 29.57 32.15
N LEU A 1001 -2.76 29.76 33.44
CA LEU A 1001 -4.00 30.37 33.96
C LEU A 1001 -4.18 31.84 33.53
N THR A 1002 -3.09 32.57 33.31
CA THR A 1002 -3.14 33.96 32.79
C THR A 1002 -3.44 33.99 31.31
N ASN A 1003 -2.80 33.13 30.52
CA ASN A 1003 -2.97 33.07 29.08
C ASN A 1003 -4.40 32.67 28.71
N HIS A 1004 -4.93 31.58 29.27
CA HIS A 1004 -6.33 31.20 29.07
C HIS A 1004 -7.32 32.27 29.57
N MET A 1005 -6.99 33.01 30.65
CA MET A 1005 -7.83 34.13 31.13
C MET A 1005 -7.81 35.34 30.18
N GLU A 1006 -6.77 35.52 29.38
CA GLU A 1006 -6.70 36.59 28.36
C GLU A 1006 -7.30 36.13 27.02
N GLU A 1007 -7.09 34.86 26.67
CA GLU A 1007 -7.71 34.16 25.53
C GLU A 1007 -9.23 34.08 25.63
N TYR A 1008 -9.79 33.55 26.72
CA TYR A 1008 -11.24 33.45 26.92
C TYR A 1008 -11.93 34.81 27.11
N VAL A 1009 -11.17 35.91 27.25
CA VAL A 1009 -11.69 37.28 27.19
C VAL A 1009 -11.66 37.84 25.76
N ARG A 1010 -10.75 37.33 24.91
CA ARG A 1010 -10.65 37.65 23.48
C ARG A 1010 -11.70 36.90 22.65
N THR A 1011 -11.99 35.64 22.96
CA THR A 1011 -13.00 34.79 22.28
C THR A 1011 -14.42 35.01 22.79
N GLU A 1012 -14.63 35.96 23.71
CA GLU A 1012 -15.90 36.21 24.42
C GLU A 1012 -16.47 35.02 25.24
N ASP A 1013 -15.70 33.95 25.44
CA ASP A 1013 -16.03 32.85 26.39
C ASP A 1013 -16.27 33.35 27.83
N ILE A 1014 -15.75 34.52 28.21
CA ILE A 1014 -15.93 35.18 29.50
C ILE A 1014 -16.41 36.62 29.28
N THR A 1015 -17.60 36.93 29.79
CA THR A 1015 -18.32 38.15 29.42
C THR A 1015 -18.65 39.07 30.60
N GLY A 1016 -19.16 40.26 30.28
CA GLY A 1016 -19.83 41.16 31.22
C GLY A 1016 -19.00 41.51 32.45
N THR A 1017 -19.56 41.28 33.64
CA THR A 1017 -18.87 41.63 34.89
C THR A 1017 -17.83 40.61 35.34
N ALA A 1018 -17.77 39.43 34.73
CA ALA A 1018 -16.84 38.36 35.12
C ALA A 1018 -15.39 38.73 34.76
N VAL A 1019 -15.16 39.21 33.53
CA VAL A 1019 -13.87 39.73 33.02
C VAL A 1019 -13.17 40.60 34.08
N SER A 1020 -13.81 41.73 34.43
CA SER A 1020 -13.26 42.70 35.39
C SER A 1020 -13.05 42.15 36.81
N GLN A 1021 -13.69 41.04 37.16
CA GLN A 1021 -13.61 40.41 38.47
C GLN A 1021 -12.50 39.37 38.54
N LEU A 1022 -12.40 38.50 37.53
CA LEU A 1022 -11.44 37.42 37.43
C LEU A 1022 -10.04 37.99 37.13
N THR A 1023 -9.87 38.81 36.08
CA THR A 1023 -8.59 39.42 35.72
C THR A 1023 -7.98 40.24 36.86
N ASN A 1024 -8.79 41.00 37.61
CA ASN A 1024 -8.29 41.78 38.75
C ASN A 1024 -7.88 40.90 39.94
N THR A 1025 -8.56 39.77 40.18
CA THR A 1025 -8.15 38.82 41.22
C THR A 1025 -6.91 38.02 40.81
N LEU A 1026 -6.81 37.60 39.54
CA LEU A 1026 -5.63 36.92 39.03
C LEU A 1026 -4.37 37.80 39.07
N LYS A 1027 -4.50 39.11 38.78
CA LYS A 1027 -3.44 40.11 38.99
C LYS A 1027 -2.99 40.21 40.45
N GLN A 1028 -3.87 39.96 41.43
CA GLN A 1028 -3.47 39.85 42.85
C GLN A 1028 -2.79 38.52 43.18
N VAL A 1029 -3.18 37.41 42.54
CA VAL A 1029 -2.45 36.13 42.65
C VAL A 1029 -1.02 36.32 42.13
N LYS A 1030 -0.86 36.80 40.90
CA LYS A 1030 0.45 37.05 40.27
C LYS A 1030 1.37 37.91 41.14
N HIS A 1031 0.89 39.08 41.59
CA HIS A 1031 1.63 39.98 42.50
C HIS A 1031 2.12 39.30 43.80
N HIS A 1032 1.40 38.31 44.31
CA HIS A 1032 1.79 37.59 45.52
C HIS A 1032 2.67 36.37 45.26
N VAL A 1033 2.56 35.72 44.09
CA VAL A 1033 3.50 34.67 43.66
C VAL A 1033 4.88 35.27 43.37
N GLU A 1034 4.96 36.36 42.61
CA GLU A 1034 6.17 37.15 42.32
C GLU A 1034 6.90 37.65 43.60
N ARG A 1035 6.21 37.65 44.74
CA ARG A 1035 6.71 38.08 46.06
C ARG A 1035 6.86 36.94 47.05
N GLY A 1036 6.90 35.68 46.60
CA GLY A 1036 7.03 34.49 47.45
C GLY A 1036 5.95 34.34 48.53
N SER A 1037 4.82 35.05 48.38
CA SER A 1037 3.80 35.21 49.42
C SER A 1037 2.70 34.15 49.27
N THR A 1038 3.09 32.86 49.28
CA THR A 1038 2.22 31.70 48.93
C THR A 1038 0.89 31.72 49.68
N ASN A 1039 0.91 31.93 51.00
CA ASN A 1039 -0.27 32.07 51.86
C ASN A 1039 -1.25 33.19 51.46
N GLN A 1040 -0.80 34.23 50.76
CA GLN A 1040 -1.66 35.32 50.29
C GLN A 1040 -2.10 35.11 48.83
N ALA A 1041 -1.24 34.52 47.99
CA ALA A 1041 -1.61 34.04 46.66
C ALA A 1041 -2.74 33.01 46.74
N GLN A 1042 -2.63 31.99 47.61
CA GLN A 1042 -3.69 30.99 47.87
C GLN A 1042 -5.04 31.61 48.24
N LYS A 1043 -5.07 32.70 49.03
CA LYS A 1043 -6.32 33.39 49.41
C LYS A 1043 -6.97 34.11 48.23
N PHE A 1044 -6.17 34.75 47.37
CA PHE A 1044 -6.69 35.37 46.16
C PHE A 1044 -7.10 34.32 45.11
N LEU A 1045 -6.42 33.17 45.07
CA LEU A 1045 -6.77 32.05 44.19
C LEU A 1045 -8.09 31.39 44.63
N ALA A 1046 -8.28 31.16 45.93
CA ALA A 1046 -9.58 30.72 46.47
C ALA A 1046 -10.71 31.77 46.30
N LYS A 1047 -10.36 33.06 46.16
CA LYS A 1047 -11.31 34.11 45.75
C LYS A 1047 -11.60 34.04 44.24
N PHE A 1048 -10.61 33.73 43.41
CA PHE A 1048 -10.75 33.55 41.97
C PHE A 1048 -11.72 32.43 41.65
N SER A 1049 -11.53 31.22 42.20
CA SER A 1049 -12.48 30.10 42.07
C SER A 1049 -13.89 30.54 42.47
N LYS A 1050 -14.05 31.12 43.67
CA LYS A 1050 -15.37 31.62 44.13
C LYS A 1050 -16.00 32.74 43.27
N GLN A 1051 -15.23 33.40 42.41
CA GLN A 1051 -15.77 34.32 41.39
C GLN A 1051 -16.08 33.60 40.08
N LEU A 1052 -15.36 32.54 39.76
CA LEU A 1052 -15.52 31.64 38.62
C LEU A 1052 -16.79 30.79 38.76
N ASP A 1053 -16.98 30.02 39.85
CA ASP A 1053 -18.23 29.26 40.10
C ASP A 1053 -19.48 30.17 40.08
N LYS A 1054 -19.32 31.43 40.53
CA LYS A 1054 -20.40 32.42 40.54
C LYS A 1054 -20.68 33.04 39.16
N ALA A 1055 -19.72 32.98 38.23
CA ALA A 1055 -19.86 33.52 36.88
C ALA A 1055 -20.36 32.46 35.88
N GLU A 1056 -19.92 31.21 36.03
CA GLU A 1056 -20.49 30.02 35.40
C GLU A 1056 -21.98 29.87 35.74
N GLY A 1057 -22.33 29.86 37.04
CA GLY A 1057 -23.73 29.86 37.54
C GLY A 1057 -24.54 31.15 37.27
N ARG A 1058 -24.15 31.89 36.23
CA ARG A 1058 -24.77 33.09 35.65
C ARG A 1058 -24.58 33.19 34.13
N GLU A 1059 -24.04 32.16 33.46
CA GLU A 1059 -23.78 32.17 32.00
C GLU A 1059 -22.88 33.34 31.56
N ASN A 1060 -21.94 33.78 32.43
CA ASN A 1060 -20.92 34.80 32.11
C ASN A 1060 -19.54 34.16 31.83
N VAL A 1061 -19.46 32.83 31.81
CA VAL A 1061 -18.28 31.99 31.53
C VAL A 1061 -18.78 30.72 30.82
N SER A 1062 -18.18 30.33 29.70
CA SER A 1062 -18.52 29.08 28.98
C SER A 1062 -18.09 27.83 29.77
N PRO A 1063 -18.71 26.65 29.53
CA PRO A 1063 -18.31 25.40 30.20
C PRO A 1063 -16.83 25.04 29.96
N LEU A 1064 -16.32 25.27 28.76
CA LEU A 1064 -14.92 25.05 28.40
C LEU A 1064 -13.99 25.96 29.22
N ALA A 1065 -14.26 27.28 29.22
CA ALA A 1065 -13.47 28.24 29.98
C ALA A 1065 -13.55 28.01 31.50
N TYR A 1066 -14.72 27.59 32.00
CA TYR A 1066 -14.89 27.20 33.40
C TYR A 1066 -14.02 25.99 33.75
N ALA A 1067 -14.07 24.92 32.94
CA ALA A 1067 -13.31 23.70 33.19
C ALA A 1067 -11.79 23.97 33.18
N TYR A 1068 -11.27 24.68 32.17
CA TYR A 1068 -9.84 24.98 32.02
C TYR A 1068 -9.33 25.91 33.13
N LEU A 1069 -10.04 27.01 33.42
CA LEU A 1069 -9.64 27.92 34.50
C LEU A 1069 -9.77 27.28 35.89
N THR A 1070 -10.74 26.39 36.10
CA THR A 1070 -10.88 25.63 37.36
C THR A 1070 -9.73 24.64 37.52
N HIS A 1071 -9.43 23.85 36.49
CA HIS A 1071 -8.30 22.90 36.49
C HIS A 1071 -6.98 23.60 36.82
N TYR A 1072 -6.62 24.65 36.07
CA TYR A 1072 -5.33 25.32 36.27
C TYR A 1072 -5.26 26.16 37.56
N SER A 1073 -6.38 26.70 38.05
CA SER A 1073 -6.39 27.40 39.35
C SER A 1073 -6.25 26.44 40.54
N GLU A 1074 -6.87 25.26 40.51
CA GLU A 1074 -6.64 24.23 41.55
C GLU A 1074 -5.25 23.59 41.44
N ALA A 1075 -4.72 23.40 40.23
CA ALA A 1075 -3.35 22.91 40.02
C ALA A 1075 -2.30 23.90 40.58
N LEU A 1076 -2.42 25.19 40.28
CA LEU A 1076 -1.61 26.26 40.87
C LEU A 1076 -1.76 26.32 42.40
N LYS A 1077 -2.97 26.17 42.93
CA LYS A 1077 -3.26 26.17 44.37
C LYS A 1077 -2.63 24.96 45.08
N LYS A 1078 -2.57 23.80 44.42
CA LYS A 1078 -1.88 22.58 44.89
C LYS A 1078 -0.36 22.78 44.89
N GLN A 1079 0.21 23.36 43.83
CA GLN A 1079 1.63 23.74 43.75
C GLN A 1079 2.01 24.72 44.86
N LEU A 1080 1.27 25.83 45.01
CA LEU A 1080 1.47 26.87 46.03
C LEU A 1080 1.23 26.39 47.48
N LYS A 1081 0.76 25.17 47.70
CA LYS A 1081 0.61 24.53 49.02
C LYS A 1081 1.78 23.61 49.37
N ASN A 1082 2.54 23.18 48.37
CA ASN A 1082 3.76 22.39 48.54
C ASN A 1082 5.02 23.27 48.67
N LEU A 1083 4.84 24.61 48.60
CA LEU A 1083 5.83 25.67 48.73
C LEU A 1083 5.57 26.54 49.99
#